data_AF-A0A3Q9KF37-F1
#
_entry.id   AF-A0A3Q9KF37-F1
#
_cell.length_a   1.000
_cell.length_b   1.000
_cell.length_c   1.000
_cell.angle_alpha   90.00
_cell.angle_beta   90.00
_cell.angle_gamma   90.00
#
_symmetry.space_group_name_H-M   'P 1'
#
loop_
_entity.id
_entity.type
_entity.pdbx_description
1 polymer ?
#
loop_
_entity_poly.entity_id
_entity_poly.type
_entity_poly.pdbx_seq_one_letter_code
_entity_poly.pdbx_strand_id
1 'polypeptide(L)'
;MADLSRPPRQSAPARLPPGLPRTVRHRPPGAGAGTAGRSPGVGAPAPLPGARCPALPEPGERDRVLGELLMDAARRGAREVVLDEETVRALEPAERGPAPLSMEVGAELVAPGWEALCDGDFHLVLAPQAVSPLAGAMFSRFAPVLGRSGAQIQELALHAEQSAPDGEIPACVAYRPRVARSGNVSAVPQWLSHRLPLGVGPAAAETAHDLRLEHLAVHADTDGLRLVDGPTGRRVRPLSYSMLHPGNGHLPDVARFLLELGQEGRSFCAPWSWGSWASAPALPRVRHGRTVLSPAQWLPDRALRAAAGQGDKEWGAQVGQWRRRWDVPRRVLLTKADHRVAVDLDDPLQLLVLRDEVRRATGLTLVEQFGGQEERQWFQGPEGSHAAEFVFPVFARPAGRSAAHGTRQAPPATAPAPLLTGGPDGGRGARTHLPGGEWLYAKIYVPRARQPEVLARHLGALTDPELMRRAGADLWFFLRYEDPVPHLRLRFHGKPESLWPVLLPELHSWARARAEAGLLGNVVLDTYEPEVERYGGPAALGHAERVFHADSESVVTLLAMAPDQLGDPSLPAALGILDILTRLGSPEQALSWLSSPSVLERRGEVPRARKQEVAALLDAHARPGPPAAADGWGVGWSTRGPALAGLREVLSAGATDPDRTARTALSLTHMHCNRLLGPRREQELTAHVTAREALALWLGRKRNNR
;
A
#
# COMPACT_ATOMS: atom_id res chain seq x y z
N MET A 1 38.40 -46.20 -38.30
CA MET A 1 37.92 -47.30 -39.16
C MET A 1 36.45 -47.52 -38.80
N ALA A 2 35.55 -47.26 -39.76
CA ALA A 2 34.21 -47.85 -40.00
C ALA A 2 33.38 -48.42 -38.82
N ASP A 3 32.06 -48.35 -38.75
CA ASP A 3 30.97 -47.63 -39.44
C ASP A 3 29.66 -48.11 -38.75
N LEU A 4 28.56 -47.38 -38.97
CA LEU A 4 27.16 -47.86 -39.04
C LEU A 4 26.55 -48.75 -37.92
N SER A 5 25.48 -48.28 -37.28
CA SER A 5 24.09 -48.70 -37.62
C SER A 5 23.05 -48.37 -36.53
N ARG A 6 21.86 -48.00 -37.02
CA ARG A 6 20.66 -47.53 -36.31
C ARG A 6 19.62 -48.69 -36.21
N PRO A 7 18.37 -48.48 -35.74
CA PRO A 7 17.68 -49.14 -34.62
C PRO A 7 16.66 -50.24 -35.04
N PRO A 8 15.77 -50.72 -34.14
CA PRO A 8 14.46 -51.24 -34.57
C PRO A 8 13.23 -50.53 -33.97
N ARG A 9 12.11 -50.79 -34.66
CA ARG A 9 10.87 -50.04 -34.82
C ARG A 9 9.75 -50.32 -33.78
N GLN A 10 8.88 -49.31 -33.70
CA GLN A 10 7.44 -49.24 -33.39
C GLN A 10 6.57 -50.52 -33.44
N SER A 11 5.57 -50.56 -32.55
CA SER A 11 4.22 -51.06 -32.84
C SER A 11 3.16 -50.23 -32.07
N ALA A 12 2.00 -50.01 -32.70
CA ALA A 12 0.89 -49.16 -32.27
C ALA A 12 -0.39 -50.02 -31.98
N PRO A 13 -1.62 -49.47 -31.90
CA PRO A 13 -2.40 -49.31 -30.67
C PRO A 13 -3.68 -50.18 -30.59
N ALA A 14 -4.23 -50.38 -29.38
CA ALA A 14 -5.50 -51.08 -29.16
C ALA A 14 -6.70 -50.11 -29.08
N ARG A 15 -7.78 -50.46 -29.80
CA ARG A 15 -9.07 -49.76 -29.93
C ARG A 15 -10.00 -50.04 -28.73
N LEU A 16 -10.81 -49.05 -28.35
CA LEU A 16 -12.01 -49.19 -27.50
C LEU A 16 -13.29 -48.88 -28.31
N PRO A 17 -14.46 -49.48 -27.98
CA PRO A 17 -15.71 -49.33 -28.74
C PRO A 17 -16.62 -48.16 -28.26
N PRO A 18 -17.68 -47.78 -29.02
CA PRO A 18 -18.49 -46.59 -28.79
C PRO A 18 -19.87 -46.86 -28.15
N GLY A 19 -20.45 -45.86 -27.47
CA GLY A 19 -21.87 -45.85 -27.06
C GLY A 19 -22.24 -44.75 -26.05
N LEU A 20 -22.98 -43.73 -26.52
CA LEU A 20 -23.58 -42.61 -25.76
C LEU A 20 -24.91 -43.05 -25.07
N PRO A 21 -25.41 -42.36 -24.02
CA PRO A 21 -26.26 -41.18 -24.25
C PRO A 21 -26.07 -40.00 -23.28
N ARG A 22 -26.55 -38.84 -23.77
CA ARG A 22 -26.59 -37.52 -23.14
C ARG A 22 -27.44 -37.51 -21.86
N THR A 23 -26.90 -36.95 -20.78
CA THR A 23 -27.69 -36.43 -19.64
C THR A 23 -27.17 -35.06 -19.18
N VAL A 24 -28.05 -34.07 -19.38
CA VAL A 24 -28.28 -32.79 -18.70
C VAL A 24 -27.19 -32.30 -17.71
N ARG A 25 -26.57 -31.15 -18.05
CA ARG A 25 -25.71 -30.36 -17.17
C ARG A 25 -26.54 -29.67 -16.07
N HIS A 26 -26.38 -30.08 -14.82
CA HIS A 26 -26.56 -29.19 -13.67
C HIS A 26 -25.18 -28.70 -13.21
N ARG A 27 -24.99 -27.37 -13.21
CA ARG A 27 -23.82 -26.68 -12.63
C ARG A 27 -23.96 -26.67 -11.09
N PRO A 28 -22.96 -27.12 -10.33
CA PRO A 28 -22.75 -26.66 -8.96
C PRO A 28 -21.91 -25.36 -8.95
N PRO A 29 -22.20 -24.38 -8.09
CA PRO A 29 -21.35 -23.19 -7.95
C PRO A 29 -20.14 -23.48 -7.06
N GLY A 30 -18.96 -23.09 -7.55
CA GLY A 30 -17.84 -22.59 -6.75
C GLY A 30 -17.11 -23.60 -5.86
N ALA A 31 -16.26 -24.45 -6.45
CA ALA A 31 -15.18 -25.08 -5.71
C ALA A 31 -14.13 -24.03 -5.31
N GLY A 32 -13.85 -23.96 -4.01
CA GLY A 32 -12.89 -23.03 -3.41
C GLY A 32 -11.47 -23.20 -3.96
N ALA A 33 -10.81 -22.07 -4.20
CA ALA A 33 -9.38 -22.04 -4.40
C ALA A 33 -8.70 -22.55 -3.12
N GLY A 34 -7.93 -23.63 -3.24
CA GLY A 34 -7.16 -24.20 -2.15
C GLY A 34 -6.20 -23.17 -1.55
N THR A 35 -6.45 -22.82 -0.29
CA THR A 35 -5.56 -22.01 0.53
C THR A 35 -4.41 -22.88 1.01
N ALA A 36 -3.30 -22.88 0.27
CA ALA A 36 -2.01 -23.27 0.83
C ALA A 36 -1.66 -22.32 1.98
N GLY A 37 -1.17 -22.87 3.09
CA GLY A 37 -1.10 -22.27 4.42
C GLY A 37 -0.64 -20.81 4.44
N ARG A 38 -1.53 -19.91 4.88
CA ARG A 38 -1.19 -18.53 5.22
C ARG A 38 -0.80 -18.48 6.71
N SER A 39 0.47 -18.20 6.96
CA SER A 39 0.99 -17.76 8.26
C SER A 39 0.31 -16.45 8.72
N PRO A 40 0.30 -16.12 10.02
CA PRO A 40 -0.36 -14.92 10.54
C PRO A 40 0.27 -13.64 9.96
N GLY A 41 -0.52 -12.86 9.22
CA GLY A 41 -0.11 -11.59 8.61
C GLY A 41 -0.93 -11.24 7.36
N VAL A 42 -0.70 -10.04 6.80
CA VAL A 42 -1.35 -9.57 5.54
C VAL A 42 -0.97 -10.46 4.34
N GLY A 43 0.02 -11.35 4.51
CA GLY A 43 0.66 -12.09 3.43
C GLY A 43 1.73 -11.23 2.75
N ALA A 44 2.49 -11.82 1.83
CA ALA A 44 3.30 -11.00 0.92
C ALA A 44 2.36 -10.04 0.18
N PRO A 45 2.75 -8.76 -0.03
CA PRO A 45 2.00 -7.89 -0.94
C PRO A 45 1.83 -8.67 -2.24
N ALA A 46 0.58 -8.71 -2.73
CA ALA A 46 0.26 -9.57 -3.86
C ALA A 46 1.27 -9.31 -4.97
N PRO A 47 1.99 -10.33 -5.48
CA PRO A 47 2.61 -10.16 -6.77
C PRO A 47 1.44 -9.77 -7.68
N LEU A 48 1.58 -8.68 -8.43
CA LEU A 48 0.61 -8.35 -9.46
C LEU A 48 1.07 -9.00 -10.78
N PRO A 49 0.89 -10.32 -11.04
CA PRO A 49 0.77 -10.78 -12.40
C PRO A 49 -0.66 -10.47 -12.83
N GLY A 50 -0.85 -9.32 -13.50
CA GLY A 50 -2.03 -9.06 -14.31
C GLY A 50 -3.37 -8.92 -13.58
N ALA A 51 -3.40 -8.39 -12.35
CA ALA A 51 -4.69 -7.96 -11.79
C ALA A 51 -5.17 -6.72 -12.55
N ARG A 52 -6.42 -6.82 -13.03
CA ARG A 52 -7.24 -5.79 -13.66
C ARG A 52 -6.83 -4.39 -13.21
N CYS A 53 -6.61 -3.51 -14.20
CA CYS A 53 -6.60 -2.07 -14.00
C CYS A 53 -7.62 -1.72 -12.91
N PRO A 54 -7.24 -1.11 -11.77
CA PRO A 54 -8.18 -0.20 -11.12
C PRO A 54 -8.68 0.71 -12.24
N ALA A 55 -9.99 0.96 -12.27
CA ALA A 55 -10.66 1.76 -13.31
C ALA A 55 -9.70 2.84 -13.81
N LEU A 56 -9.43 2.87 -15.12
CA LEU A 56 -8.51 3.84 -15.74
C LEU A 56 -8.78 5.18 -15.03
N PRO A 57 -7.80 5.73 -14.29
CA PRO A 57 -8.01 7.04 -13.71
C PRO A 57 -8.45 7.93 -14.87
N GLU A 58 -9.54 8.68 -14.68
CA GLU A 58 -9.92 9.78 -15.57
C GLU A 58 -8.63 10.45 -16.05
N PRO A 59 -8.41 10.64 -17.37
CA PRO A 59 -7.12 11.11 -17.87
C PRO A 59 -6.74 12.36 -17.08
N GLY A 60 -5.71 12.21 -16.23
CA GLY A 60 -5.34 13.26 -15.30
C GLY A 60 -4.95 14.51 -16.08
N GLU A 61 -4.96 15.66 -15.40
CA GLU A 61 -4.51 16.94 -15.98
C GLU A 61 -3.18 16.81 -16.72
N ARG A 62 -2.24 16.00 -16.18
CA ARG A 62 -0.98 15.64 -16.83
C ARG A 62 -1.14 14.95 -18.20
N ASP A 63 -2.01 13.96 -18.33
CA ASP A 63 -2.22 13.23 -19.59
C ASP A 63 -2.84 14.14 -20.66
N ARG A 64 -3.64 15.12 -20.24
CA ARG A 64 -4.16 16.16 -21.13
C ARG A 64 -3.02 17.04 -21.66
N VAL A 65 -2.14 17.56 -20.79
CA VAL A 65 -0.98 18.37 -21.20
C VAL A 65 -0.07 17.58 -22.14
N LEU A 66 0.22 16.31 -21.85
CA LEU A 66 0.99 15.44 -22.75
C LEU A 66 0.32 15.28 -24.12
N GLY A 67 -1.00 15.14 -24.15
CA GLY A 67 -1.78 15.09 -25.39
C GLY A 67 -1.69 16.38 -26.20
N GLU A 68 -1.78 17.53 -25.54
CA GLU A 68 -1.63 18.85 -26.17
C GLU A 68 -0.24 19.00 -26.81
N LEU A 69 0.84 18.64 -26.10
CA LEU A 69 2.21 18.65 -26.63
C LEU A 69 2.38 17.75 -27.85
N LEU A 70 1.86 16.52 -27.79
CA LEU A 70 1.95 15.55 -28.88
C LEU A 70 1.21 16.04 -30.13
N MET A 71 -0.02 16.52 -29.96
CA MET A 71 -0.86 16.95 -31.07
C MET A 71 -0.36 18.24 -31.72
N ASP A 72 0.18 19.18 -30.93
CA ASP A 72 0.79 20.40 -31.46
C ASP A 72 2.06 20.09 -32.26
N ALA A 73 2.95 19.22 -31.75
CA ALA A 73 4.11 18.75 -32.49
C ALA A 73 3.72 18.09 -33.81
N ALA A 74 2.72 17.21 -33.79
CA ALA A 74 2.20 16.56 -34.99
C ALA A 74 1.62 17.57 -36.00
N ARG A 75 0.87 18.58 -35.54
CA ARG A 75 0.25 19.60 -36.41
C ARG A 75 1.28 20.51 -37.07
N ARG A 76 2.38 20.81 -36.36
CA ARG A 76 3.49 21.61 -36.89
C ARG A 76 4.49 20.80 -37.72
N GLY A 77 4.33 19.48 -37.79
CA GLY A 77 5.32 18.58 -38.40
C GLY A 77 6.66 18.60 -37.66
N ALA A 78 6.67 18.98 -36.38
CA ALA A 78 7.88 19.07 -35.57
C ALA A 78 8.22 17.70 -34.98
N ARG A 79 9.48 17.27 -35.12
CA ARG A 79 9.99 16.04 -34.49
C ARG A 79 10.47 16.24 -33.05
N GLU A 80 10.47 17.47 -32.55
CA GLU A 80 11.00 17.84 -31.24
C GLU A 80 9.99 18.72 -30.48
N VAL A 81 9.80 18.38 -29.21
CA VAL A 81 9.13 19.17 -28.18
C VAL A 81 10.20 19.68 -27.23
N VAL A 82 10.33 21.00 -27.15
CA VAL A 82 11.22 21.68 -26.20
C VAL A 82 10.38 22.11 -25.02
N LEU A 83 10.64 21.54 -23.85
CA LEU A 83 9.95 21.89 -22.62
C LEU A 83 10.53 23.20 -22.09
N ASP A 84 9.66 24.16 -21.82
CA ASP A 84 9.95 25.36 -21.04
C ASP A 84 9.53 25.17 -19.57
N GLU A 85 9.86 26.15 -18.73
CA GLU A 85 9.57 26.11 -17.29
C GLU A 85 8.06 26.15 -16.97
N GLU A 86 7.24 26.68 -17.87
CA GLU A 86 5.77 26.67 -17.71
C GLU A 86 5.21 25.26 -17.95
N THR A 87 5.65 24.61 -19.03
CA THR A 87 5.27 23.24 -19.37
C THR A 87 5.74 22.26 -18.30
N VAL A 88 6.97 22.43 -17.79
CA VAL A 88 7.48 21.60 -16.68
C VAL A 88 6.56 21.71 -15.46
N ARG A 89 6.21 22.93 -15.05
CA ARG A 89 5.28 23.16 -13.92
C ARG A 89 3.89 22.58 -14.17
N ALA A 90 3.38 22.66 -15.39
CA ALA A 90 2.09 22.05 -15.74
C ALA A 90 2.11 20.51 -15.69
N LEU A 91 3.28 19.90 -15.84
CA LEU A 91 3.48 18.45 -15.74
C LEU A 91 3.83 18.00 -14.30
N GLU A 92 4.14 18.91 -13.38
CA GLU A 92 4.48 18.57 -12.00
C GLU A 92 3.26 18.00 -11.25
N PRO A 93 3.44 16.93 -10.45
CA PRO A 93 2.36 16.43 -9.61
C PRO A 93 2.03 17.43 -8.50
N ALA A 94 0.76 17.46 -8.08
CA ALA A 94 0.27 18.35 -7.02
C ALA A 94 1.00 18.17 -5.68
N GLU A 95 1.48 16.96 -5.39
CA GLU A 95 2.30 16.66 -4.22
C GLU A 95 3.65 16.07 -4.67
N ARG A 96 4.75 16.69 -4.20
CA ARG A 96 6.12 16.24 -4.47
C ARG A 96 6.73 15.73 -3.17
N GLY A 97 7.06 14.42 -3.13
CA GLY A 97 7.87 13.86 -2.06
C GLY A 97 9.31 14.41 -2.06
N PRO A 98 10.06 14.28 -0.96
CA PRO A 98 11.46 14.72 -0.91
C PRO A 98 12.27 14.08 -2.04
N ALA A 99 13.22 14.86 -2.59
CA ALA A 99 14.17 14.38 -3.56
C ALA A 99 15.00 13.21 -2.98
N PRO A 100 15.44 12.25 -3.81
CA PRO A 100 16.30 11.18 -3.34
C PRO A 100 17.65 11.77 -2.89
N LEU A 101 18.27 11.18 -1.86
CA LEU A 101 19.57 11.66 -1.33
C LEU A 101 20.68 11.56 -2.38
N SER A 102 20.56 10.57 -3.26
CA SER A 102 21.45 10.37 -4.40
C SER A 102 20.70 9.70 -5.53
N MET A 103 21.21 9.79 -6.74
CA MET A 103 20.76 9.01 -7.89
C MET A 103 21.93 8.84 -8.87
N GLU A 104 21.78 7.97 -9.84
CA GLU A 104 22.71 7.90 -10.97
C GLU A 104 21.93 8.03 -12.27
N VAL A 105 22.46 8.81 -13.20
CA VAL A 105 21.86 9.06 -14.50
C VAL A 105 22.85 8.66 -15.58
N GLY A 106 22.49 7.68 -16.40
CA GLY A 106 23.24 7.27 -17.58
C GLY A 106 22.78 8.04 -18.81
N ALA A 107 23.75 8.53 -19.58
CA ALA A 107 23.50 9.31 -20.76
C ALA A 107 24.63 9.17 -21.79
N GLU A 108 24.28 9.33 -23.06
CA GLU A 108 25.23 9.56 -24.14
C GLU A 108 25.53 11.06 -24.24
N LEU A 109 26.80 11.39 -24.50
CA LEU A 109 27.22 12.76 -24.80
C LEU A 109 27.43 12.88 -26.32
N VAL A 110 26.71 13.82 -26.93
CA VAL A 110 26.78 14.10 -28.36
C VAL A 110 27.30 15.53 -28.54
N ALA A 111 28.44 15.68 -29.21
CA ALA A 111 29.12 16.96 -29.39
C ALA A 111 29.98 16.94 -30.66
N PRO A 112 30.11 18.08 -31.38
CA PRO A 112 30.95 18.15 -32.59
C PRO A 112 32.41 17.74 -32.39
N GLY A 113 32.94 17.92 -31.18
CA GLY A 113 34.33 17.61 -30.83
C GLY A 113 34.62 17.88 -29.35
N TRP A 114 35.84 17.60 -28.92
CA TRP A 114 36.27 17.79 -27.54
C TRP A 114 36.26 19.28 -27.13
N GLU A 115 36.72 20.17 -28.01
CA GLU A 115 36.71 21.61 -27.75
C GLU A 115 35.27 22.13 -27.59
N ALA A 116 34.37 21.75 -28.51
CA ALA A 116 32.95 22.12 -28.45
C ALA A 116 32.28 21.61 -27.16
N LEU A 117 32.59 20.37 -26.76
CA LEU A 117 32.13 19.82 -25.49
C LEU A 117 32.59 20.67 -24.29
N CYS A 118 33.87 21.08 -24.28
CA CYS A 118 34.44 21.94 -23.23
C CYS A 118 33.79 23.35 -23.21
N ASP A 119 33.45 23.89 -24.38
CA ASP A 119 32.76 25.17 -24.53
C ASP A 119 31.25 25.09 -24.20
N GLY A 120 30.75 23.87 -23.93
CA GLY A 120 29.37 23.61 -23.58
C GLY A 120 28.43 23.39 -24.76
N ASP A 121 28.96 23.27 -25.98
CA ASP A 121 28.19 22.90 -27.18
C ASP A 121 28.07 21.37 -27.26
N PHE A 122 27.13 20.84 -26.49
CA PHE A 122 26.82 19.42 -26.45
C PHE A 122 25.35 19.16 -26.11
N HIS A 123 24.93 17.94 -26.40
CA HIS A 123 23.66 17.38 -25.96
C HIS A 123 23.88 16.19 -25.04
N LEU A 124 23.11 16.16 -23.95
CA LEU A 124 23.04 15.04 -23.03
C LEU A 124 21.82 14.19 -23.38
N VAL A 125 22.02 13.00 -23.93
CA VAL A 125 20.91 12.12 -24.35
C VAL A 125 20.70 11.05 -23.29
N LEU A 126 19.61 11.15 -22.53
CA LEU A 126 19.33 10.19 -21.47
C LEU A 126 19.09 8.81 -22.06
N ALA A 127 19.80 7.82 -21.53
CA ALA A 127 19.65 6.45 -21.97
C ALA A 127 18.35 5.86 -21.39
N PRO A 128 17.54 5.15 -22.20
CA PRO A 128 16.37 4.45 -21.71
C PRO A 128 16.72 3.53 -20.53
N GLN A 129 16.04 3.71 -19.40
CA GLN A 129 16.18 2.92 -18.17
C GLN A 129 17.54 3.05 -17.43
N ALA A 130 18.39 4.01 -17.79
CA ALA A 130 19.67 4.24 -17.12
C ALA A 130 19.55 5.18 -15.90
N VAL A 131 18.52 4.99 -15.07
CA VAL A 131 18.38 5.75 -13.82
C VAL A 131 18.36 4.80 -12.64
N SER A 132 19.26 5.06 -11.68
CA SER A 132 19.30 4.35 -10.39
C SER A 132 18.91 5.30 -9.27
N PRO A 133 18.13 4.85 -8.26
CA PRO A 133 17.80 5.65 -7.08
C PRO A 133 18.97 5.81 -6.09
N LEU A 134 20.15 5.28 -6.41
CA LEU A 134 21.25 5.17 -5.46
C LEU A 134 22.61 5.29 -6.16
N ALA A 135 23.42 6.25 -5.73
CA ALA A 135 24.81 6.39 -6.15
C ALA A 135 25.62 5.15 -5.76
N GLY A 136 26.42 4.65 -6.69
CA GLY A 136 27.21 3.42 -6.58
C GLY A 136 26.54 2.17 -7.15
N ALA A 137 25.23 2.14 -7.39
CA ALA A 137 24.52 0.89 -7.73
C ALA A 137 24.89 0.35 -9.13
N MET A 138 25.00 1.21 -10.14
CA MET A 138 25.39 0.78 -11.50
C MET A 138 26.83 0.25 -11.55
N PHE A 139 27.72 0.79 -10.71
CA PHE A 139 29.15 0.44 -10.71
C PHE A 139 29.48 -0.77 -9.84
N SER A 140 28.68 -1.05 -8.82
CA SER A 140 29.05 -1.97 -7.74
C SER A 140 29.41 -3.38 -8.19
N ARG A 141 28.70 -3.94 -9.17
CA ARG A 141 29.02 -5.28 -9.69
C ARG A 141 30.40 -5.37 -10.36
N PHE A 142 30.94 -4.24 -10.81
CA PHE A 142 32.22 -4.15 -11.50
C PHE A 142 33.37 -3.80 -10.56
N ALA A 143 33.09 -3.39 -9.33
CA ALA A 143 34.13 -2.96 -8.39
C ALA A 143 35.27 -3.98 -8.19
N PRO A 144 35.03 -5.32 -8.13
CA PRO A 144 36.12 -6.29 -8.00
C PRO A 144 37.13 -6.29 -9.16
N VAL A 145 36.74 -5.84 -10.36
CA VAL A 145 37.59 -5.84 -11.55
C VAL A 145 38.17 -4.46 -11.90
N LEU A 146 37.69 -3.39 -11.26
CA LEU A 146 38.10 -2.01 -11.54
C LEU A 146 39.31 -1.53 -10.72
N GLY A 147 39.92 -2.40 -9.90
CA GLY A 147 41.15 -2.11 -9.17
C GLY A 147 41.03 -0.85 -8.29
N ARG A 148 41.89 0.15 -8.51
CA ARG A 148 41.92 1.41 -7.72
C ARG A 148 40.62 2.20 -7.79
N SER A 149 39.86 2.10 -8.90
CA SER A 149 38.54 2.74 -9.01
C SER A 149 37.48 2.08 -8.12
N GLY A 150 37.73 0.88 -7.59
CA GLY A 150 36.87 0.25 -6.59
C GLY A 150 36.73 1.07 -5.31
N ALA A 151 37.78 1.80 -4.89
CA ALA A 151 37.73 2.69 -3.73
C ALA A 151 36.79 3.89 -3.96
N GLN A 152 36.74 4.42 -5.18
CA GLN A 152 35.81 5.52 -5.53
C GLN A 152 34.36 5.03 -5.50
N ILE A 153 34.10 3.80 -5.97
CA ILE A 153 32.75 3.19 -5.90
C ILE A 153 32.34 2.98 -4.44
N GLN A 154 33.27 2.55 -3.58
CA GLN A 154 33.03 2.43 -2.15
C GLN A 154 32.66 3.78 -1.53
N GLU A 155 33.38 4.86 -1.86
CA GLU A 155 33.08 6.20 -1.38
C GLU A 155 31.68 6.67 -1.80
N LEU A 156 31.30 6.45 -3.07
CA LEU A 156 29.95 6.73 -3.57
C LEU A 156 28.88 5.96 -2.76
N ALA A 157 29.13 4.69 -2.47
CA ALA A 157 28.20 3.85 -1.73
C ALA A 157 28.08 4.30 -0.26
N LEU A 158 29.19 4.60 0.41
CA LEU A 158 29.23 5.03 1.82
C LEU A 158 28.56 6.39 2.05
N HIS A 159 28.40 7.21 1.02
CA HIS A 159 27.64 8.46 1.12
C HIS A 159 26.21 8.27 1.68
N ALA A 160 25.59 7.12 1.41
CA ALA A 160 24.26 6.79 1.93
C ALA A 160 24.24 6.61 3.46
N GLU A 161 25.34 6.18 4.07
CA GLU A 161 25.53 6.09 5.52
C GLU A 161 25.91 7.44 6.12
N GLN A 162 26.84 8.16 5.48
CA GLN A 162 27.34 9.45 5.95
C GLN A 162 26.26 10.55 5.96
N SER A 163 25.32 10.47 5.02
CA SER A 163 24.22 11.44 4.88
C SER A 163 22.90 10.95 5.47
N ALA A 164 22.91 9.81 6.17
CA ALA A 164 21.71 9.29 6.83
C ALA A 164 21.30 10.21 7.99
N PRO A 165 19.99 10.49 8.18
CA PRO A 165 19.52 11.21 9.35
C PRO A 165 19.88 10.51 10.66
N ASP A 166 20.06 11.28 11.73
CA ASP A 166 20.30 10.73 13.07
C ASP A 166 19.20 9.72 13.45
N GLY A 167 19.63 8.51 13.85
CA GLY A 167 18.71 7.43 14.20
C GLY A 167 18.21 6.56 13.03
N GLU A 168 18.63 6.80 11.79
CA GLU A 168 18.42 5.87 10.66
C GLU A 168 19.61 4.89 10.52
N ILE A 169 19.34 3.66 10.07
CA ILE A 169 20.32 2.62 9.76
C ILE A 169 20.14 2.22 8.28
N PRO A 170 20.96 2.76 7.37
CA PRO A 170 21.02 2.25 6.00
C PRO A 170 21.57 0.82 6.01
N ALA A 171 20.85 -0.12 5.42
CA ALA A 171 21.24 -1.53 5.42
C ALA A 171 21.12 -2.16 4.02
N CYS A 172 22.17 -2.85 3.59
CA CYS A 172 22.17 -3.51 2.29
C CYS A 172 21.35 -4.81 2.35
N VAL A 173 20.36 -4.96 1.46
CA VAL A 173 19.59 -6.20 1.32
C VAL A 173 20.43 -7.20 0.55
N ALA A 174 20.94 -8.22 1.26
CA ALA A 174 21.71 -9.30 0.66
C ALA A 174 20.81 -10.51 0.48
N TYR A 175 20.53 -10.90 -0.77
CA TYR A 175 19.59 -11.95 -1.08
C TYR A 175 20.10 -12.87 -2.18
N ARG A 176 19.62 -14.11 -2.18
CA ARG A 176 19.79 -15.03 -3.32
C ARG A 176 18.62 -14.85 -4.31
N PRO A 177 18.87 -14.45 -5.57
CA PRO A 177 17.80 -14.38 -6.57
C PRO A 177 17.16 -15.75 -6.82
N ARG A 178 15.87 -15.75 -7.16
CA ARG A 178 15.08 -16.94 -7.54
C ARG A 178 15.57 -17.57 -8.84
N VAL A 179 16.14 -16.76 -9.74
CA VAL A 179 16.67 -17.20 -11.03
C VAL A 179 18.20 -17.17 -10.99
N ALA A 180 18.85 -18.30 -11.25
CA ALA A 180 20.31 -18.46 -11.13
C ALA A 180 21.10 -17.43 -11.94
N ARG A 181 20.70 -17.16 -13.20
CA ARG A 181 21.38 -16.17 -14.07
C ARG A 181 21.39 -14.75 -13.48
N SER A 182 20.42 -14.41 -12.64
CA SER A 182 20.36 -13.09 -11.99
C SER A 182 21.35 -12.96 -10.84
N GLY A 183 21.93 -14.07 -10.36
CA GLY A 183 23.06 -14.04 -9.43
C GLY A 183 24.24 -13.24 -9.98
N ASN A 184 24.46 -13.26 -11.30
CA ASN A 184 25.52 -12.49 -11.96
C ASN A 184 25.27 -10.96 -11.91
N VAL A 185 24.03 -10.54 -11.66
CA VAL A 185 23.65 -9.11 -11.54
C VAL A 185 23.59 -8.68 -10.08
N SER A 186 23.18 -9.57 -9.18
CA SER A 186 23.11 -9.29 -7.73
C SER A 186 24.43 -9.46 -6.99
N ALA A 187 25.47 -9.99 -7.64
CA ALA A 187 26.80 -10.11 -7.07
C ALA A 187 27.46 -8.73 -6.94
N VAL A 188 27.29 -8.11 -5.78
CA VAL A 188 27.83 -6.78 -5.45
C VAL A 188 28.63 -6.86 -4.15
N PRO A 189 29.71 -6.08 -3.99
CA PRO A 189 30.44 -6.03 -2.72
C PRO A 189 29.57 -5.52 -1.58
N GLN A 190 30.00 -5.88 -0.37
CA GLN A 190 29.42 -5.34 0.84
C GLN A 190 29.99 -3.94 1.11
N TRP A 191 29.20 -2.91 0.82
CA TRP A 191 29.61 -1.52 1.06
C TRP A 191 29.22 -1.00 2.44
N LEU A 192 28.03 -1.35 2.90
CA LEU A 192 27.46 -0.81 4.13
C LEU A 192 27.85 -1.64 5.35
N SER A 193 27.97 -0.95 6.47
CA SER A 193 28.18 -1.50 7.81
C SER A 193 27.05 -2.43 8.25
N HIS A 194 25.81 -2.21 7.77
CA HIS A 194 24.66 -3.04 8.10
C HIS A 194 24.12 -3.81 6.90
N ARG A 195 23.65 -5.03 7.14
CA ARG A 195 23.12 -5.93 6.12
C ARG A 195 21.84 -6.62 6.58
N LEU A 196 20.93 -6.84 5.63
CA LEU A 196 19.69 -7.60 5.80
C LEU A 196 19.84 -8.93 5.03
N PRO A 197 20.30 -10.02 5.68
CA PRO A 197 20.56 -11.29 5.00
C PRO A 197 19.27 -12.09 4.73
N LEU A 198 19.06 -12.47 3.48
CA LEU A 198 17.91 -13.25 3.00
C LEU A 198 18.38 -14.50 2.24
N GLY A 199 18.53 -15.61 2.95
CA GLY A 199 18.97 -16.89 2.36
C GLY A 199 20.41 -16.85 1.84
N VAL A 200 21.26 -16.05 2.47
CA VAL A 200 22.70 -15.91 2.20
C VAL A 200 23.50 -16.30 3.43
N GLY A 201 24.77 -16.67 3.25
CA GLY A 201 25.69 -16.95 4.36
C GLY A 201 26.06 -15.70 5.17
N PRO A 202 26.84 -15.86 6.27
CA PRO A 202 27.31 -14.74 7.08
C PRO A 202 28.11 -13.73 6.25
N ALA A 203 28.24 -12.51 6.77
CA ALA A 203 29.05 -11.50 6.12
C ALA A 203 30.51 -11.95 6.03
N ALA A 204 31.14 -11.70 4.88
CA ALA A 204 32.55 -12.00 4.68
C ALA A 204 33.47 -11.01 5.40
N ALA A 205 33.00 -9.77 5.60
CA ALA A 205 33.72 -8.75 6.35
C ALA A 205 33.33 -8.81 7.84
N GLU A 206 34.31 -8.82 8.73
CA GLU A 206 34.07 -8.85 10.19
C GLU A 206 33.41 -7.57 10.72
N THR A 207 33.55 -6.46 10.00
CA THR A 207 32.97 -5.14 10.33
C THR A 207 31.48 -5.01 9.96
N ALA A 208 30.93 -6.03 9.32
CA ALA A 208 29.54 -6.05 8.89
C ALA A 208 28.61 -6.56 9.99
N HIS A 209 27.51 -5.84 10.22
CA HIS A 209 26.47 -6.18 11.17
C HIS A 209 25.22 -6.69 10.45
N ASP A 210 24.90 -7.98 10.64
CA ASP A 210 23.67 -8.57 10.15
C ASP A 210 22.49 -8.22 11.05
N LEU A 211 21.54 -7.46 10.51
CA LEU A 211 20.26 -7.19 11.15
C LEU A 211 19.35 -8.41 11.00
N ARG A 212 19.06 -9.08 12.12
CA ARG A 212 18.21 -10.27 12.15
C ARG A 212 16.75 -9.89 11.89
N LEU A 213 16.12 -10.52 10.91
CA LEU A 213 14.74 -10.22 10.51
C LEU A 213 13.74 -10.36 11.67
N GLU A 214 13.96 -11.27 12.60
CA GLU A 214 13.11 -11.49 13.78
C GLU A 214 13.09 -10.32 14.77
N HIS A 215 14.11 -9.45 14.71
CA HIS A 215 14.17 -8.22 15.51
C HIS A 215 13.57 -7.02 14.78
N LEU A 216 13.24 -7.16 13.49
CA LEU A 216 12.70 -6.07 12.69
C LEU A 216 11.17 -6.08 12.73
N ALA A 217 10.58 -4.89 12.73
CA ALA A 217 9.15 -4.72 12.62
C ALA A 217 8.78 -3.68 11.56
N VAL A 218 7.65 -3.88 10.92
CA VAL A 218 7.04 -2.89 10.03
C VAL A 218 6.07 -2.05 10.85
N HIS A 219 6.30 -0.74 10.86
CA HIS A 219 5.44 0.24 11.50
C HIS A 219 4.71 1.01 10.39
N ALA A 220 3.39 1.16 10.53
CA ALA A 220 2.57 1.99 9.66
C ALA A 220 2.00 3.20 10.43
N ASP A 221 2.09 4.39 9.86
CA ASP A 221 1.36 5.57 10.35
C ASP A 221 0.64 6.27 9.19
N THR A 222 0.18 7.50 9.40
CA THR A 222 -0.52 8.29 8.37
C THR A 222 0.38 8.73 7.23
N ASP A 223 1.70 8.71 7.43
CA ASP A 223 2.68 9.23 6.48
C ASP A 223 3.30 8.09 5.65
N GLY A 224 3.32 6.86 6.16
CA GLY A 224 3.65 5.68 5.37
C GLY A 224 4.12 4.47 6.19
N LEU A 225 4.75 3.52 5.49
CA LEU A 225 5.36 2.35 6.10
C LEU A 225 6.86 2.59 6.40
N ARG A 226 7.34 2.08 7.54
CA ARG A 226 8.76 2.09 7.88
C ARG A 226 9.21 0.77 8.48
N LEU A 227 10.46 0.40 8.24
CA LEU A 227 11.13 -0.70 8.94
C LEU A 227 11.81 -0.15 10.19
N VAL A 228 11.63 -0.81 11.32
CA VAL A 228 12.23 -0.44 12.60
C VAL A 228 12.97 -1.63 13.18
N ASP A 229 14.18 -1.39 13.68
CA ASP A 229 14.89 -2.35 14.52
C ASP A 229 14.31 -2.31 15.93
N GLY A 230 13.68 -3.40 16.36
CA GLY A 230 12.99 -3.51 17.65
C GLY A 230 13.89 -3.21 18.86
N PRO A 231 15.11 -3.78 18.96
CA PRO A 231 16.03 -3.53 20.06
C PRO A 231 16.45 -2.07 20.21
N THR A 232 16.76 -1.38 19.11
CA THR A 232 17.26 0.00 19.16
C THR A 232 16.17 1.06 18.95
N GLY A 233 15.00 0.68 18.45
CA GLY A 233 13.94 1.60 18.02
C GLY A 233 14.29 2.43 16.79
N ARG A 234 15.45 2.18 16.16
CA ARG A 234 15.95 2.96 15.03
C ARG A 234 15.28 2.56 13.73
N ARG A 235 15.07 3.53 12.85
CA ARG A 235 14.55 3.27 11.49
C ARG A 235 15.63 2.53 10.69
N VAL A 236 15.26 1.46 10.02
CA VAL A 236 16.13 0.76 9.07
C VAL A 236 15.70 1.18 7.66
N ARG A 237 16.66 1.58 6.82
CA ARG A 237 16.43 1.90 5.40
C ARG A 237 17.08 0.82 4.53
N PRO A 238 16.30 -0.13 3.98
CA PRO A 238 16.83 -1.15 3.11
C PRO A 238 17.29 -0.57 1.77
N LEU A 239 18.47 -0.97 1.30
CA LEU A 239 19.08 -0.50 0.06
C LEU A 239 19.60 -1.68 -0.77
N SER A 240 19.71 -1.50 -2.09
CA SER A 240 20.41 -2.44 -2.98
C SER A 240 21.36 -1.67 -3.88
N TYR A 241 22.60 -2.13 -3.93
CA TYR A 241 23.61 -1.65 -4.87
C TYR A 241 23.66 -2.52 -6.15
N SER A 242 22.61 -3.29 -6.43
CA SER A 242 22.47 -4.05 -7.66
C SER A 242 21.42 -3.40 -8.57
N MET A 243 21.66 -3.45 -9.88
CA MET A 243 20.69 -3.04 -10.91
C MET A 243 19.63 -4.12 -11.22
N LEU A 244 19.49 -5.15 -10.38
CA LEU A 244 18.45 -6.15 -10.56
C LEU A 244 17.08 -5.55 -10.21
N HIS A 245 16.25 -5.33 -11.23
CA HIS A 245 14.95 -4.70 -11.09
C HIS A 245 13.99 -5.49 -10.15
N PRO A 246 13.49 -4.90 -9.05
CA PRO A 246 12.62 -5.60 -8.09
C PRO A 246 11.32 -6.17 -8.69
N GLY A 247 10.79 -5.53 -9.74
CA GLY A 247 9.54 -5.92 -10.40
C GLY A 247 9.66 -7.05 -11.44
N ASN A 248 10.85 -7.56 -11.75
CA ASN A 248 11.00 -8.64 -12.75
C ASN A 248 10.65 -10.04 -12.22
N GLY A 249 10.31 -10.16 -10.93
CA GLY A 249 9.97 -11.43 -10.28
C GLY A 249 11.16 -12.34 -9.96
N HIS A 250 12.40 -11.87 -10.16
CA HIS A 250 13.61 -12.65 -9.85
C HIS A 250 14.05 -12.51 -8.39
N LEU A 251 13.55 -11.53 -7.65
CA LEU A 251 13.83 -11.35 -6.22
C LEU A 251 12.91 -12.24 -5.36
N PRO A 252 13.34 -12.70 -4.18
CA PRO A 252 12.43 -13.17 -3.14
C PRO A 252 11.44 -12.07 -2.75
N ASP A 253 10.20 -12.44 -2.44
CA ASP A 253 9.14 -11.46 -2.15
C ASP A 253 9.49 -10.57 -0.94
N VAL A 254 10.17 -11.13 0.07
CA VAL A 254 10.69 -10.37 1.23
C VAL A 254 11.76 -9.36 0.80
N ALA A 255 12.66 -9.72 -0.10
CA ALA A 255 13.71 -8.81 -0.60
C ALA A 255 13.08 -7.65 -1.37
N ARG A 256 12.12 -7.96 -2.24
CA ARG A 256 11.35 -6.96 -2.98
C ARG A 256 10.63 -6.01 -2.02
N PHE A 257 9.88 -6.55 -1.05
CA PHE A 257 9.15 -5.75 -0.05
C PHE A 257 10.08 -4.82 0.74
N LEU A 258 11.24 -5.31 1.19
CA LEU A 258 12.22 -4.48 1.90
C LEU A 258 12.74 -3.35 1.01
N LEU A 259 13.07 -3.63 -0.26
CA LEU A 259 13.56 -2.61 -1.18
C LEU A 259 12.49 -1.57 -1.52
N GLU A 260 11.22 -1.98 -1.69
CA GLU A 260 10.10 -1.06 -1.85
C GLU A 260 9.92 -0.19 -0.59
N LEU A 261 10.00 -0.78 0.60
CA LEU A 261 9.94 -0.06 1.88
C LEU A 261 11.09 0.94 2.07
N GLY A 262 12.27 0.66 1.50
CA GLY A 262 13.41 1.59 1.47
C GLY A 262 13.18 2.83 0.61
N GLN A 263 12.25 2.76 -0.33
CA GLN A 263 11.85 3.88 -1.21
C GLN A 263 10.60 4.62 -0.70
N GLU A 264 9.94 4.13 0.35
CA GLU A 264 8.73 4.74 0.89
C GLU A 264 8.95 6.22 1.25
N GLY A 265 8.01 7.06 0.80
CA GLY A 265 8.02 8.50 1.07
C GLY A 265 9.08 9.28 0.29
N ARG A 266 9.72 8.71 -0.73
CA ARG A 266 10.70 9.40 -1.58
C ARG A 266 10.22 9.51 -3.02
N SER A 267 10.53 10.65 -3.65
CA SER A 267 10.34 10.80 -5.09
C SER A 267 11.43 10.04 -5.83
N PHE A 268 11.05 9.22 -6.82
CA PHE A 268 11.99 8.56 -7.72
C PHE A 268 12.12 9.36 -9.03
N CYS A 269 13.36 9.53 -9.51
CA CYS A 269 13.58 10.05 -10.86
C CYS A 269 13.33 8.92 -11.87
N ALA A 270 12.19 8.96 -12.55
CA ALA A 270 11.88 8.00 -13.61
C ALA A 270 12.27 8.58 -14.98
N PRO A 271 12.57 7.71 -15.98
CA PRO A 271 12.66 8.14 -17.36
C PRO A 271 11.38 8.84 -17.84
N TRP A 272 11.49 9.67 -18.87
CA TRP A 272 10.33 10.31 -19.48
C TRP A 272 9.28 9.28 -19.92
N SER A 273 8.00 9.58 -19.65
CA SER A 273 6.87 8.76 -20.05
C SER A 273 5.78 9.62 -20.68
N TRP A 274 5.32 9.19 -21.85
CA TRP A 274 4.16 9.76 -22.56
C TRP A 274 2.81 9.31 -21.97
N GLY A 275 2.82 8.56 -20.87
CA GLY A 275 1.60 8.12 -20.18
C GLY A 275 0.67 7.34 -21.10
N SER A 276 -0.61 7.73 -21.13
CA SER A 276 -1.62 7.11 -22.00
C SER A 276 -1.30 7.23 -23.50
N TRP A 277 -0.43 8.17 -23.89
CA TRP A 277 -0.03 8.41 -25.27
C TRP A 277 1.17 7.58 -25.73
N ALA A 278 1.76 6.76 -24.87
CA ALA A 278 2.92 5.91 -25.21
C ALA A 278 2.67 4.92 -26.36
N SER A 279 1.41 4.67 -26.71
CA SER A 279 1.00 3.80 -27.82
C SER A 279 0.90 4.51 -29.18
N ALA A 280 1.18 5.82 -29.24
CA ALA A 280 1.17 6.58 -30.48
C ALA A 280 2.18 6.02 -31.49
N PRO A 281 1.86 6.02 -32.80
CA PRO A 281 2.70 5.44 -33.84
C PRO A 281 4.04 6.17 -34.02
N ALA A 282 4.07 7.46 -33.70
CA ALA A 282 5.25 8.30 -33.69
C ALA A 282 5.17 9.24 -32.47
N LEU A 283 6.26 9.32 -31.72
CA LEU A 283 6.42 10.19 -30.57
C LEU A 283 7.59 11.14 -30.84
N PRO A 284 7.40 12.46 -30.68
CA PRO A 284 8.47 13.42 -30.87
C PRO A 284 9.53 13.24 -29.79
N ARG A 285 10.74 13.69 -30.12
CA ARG A 285 11.82 13.88 -29.15
C ARG A 285 11.37 14.89 -28.10
N VAL A 286 11.75 14.67 -26.86
CA VAL A 286 11.51 15.60 -25.75
C VAL A 286 12.84 16.13 -25.23
N ARG A 287 13.00 17.45 -25.22
CA ARG A 287 14.22 18.13 -24.79
C ARG A 287 13.92 19.21 -23.75
N HIS A 288 14.76 19.32 -22.74
CA HIS A 288 14.78 20.46 -21.81
C HIS A 288 16.21 21.00 -21.74
N GLY A 289 16.39 22.27 -22.11
CA GLY A 289 17.73 22.84 -22.31
C GLY A 289 18.56 22.03 -23.32
N ARG A 290 19.73 21.56 -22.87
CA ARG A 290 20.64 20.71 -23.66
C ARG A 290 20.36 19.21 -23.51
N THR A 291 19.46 18.82 -22.62
CA THR A 291 19.20 17.42 -22.27
C THR A 291 18.02 16.87 -23.05
N VAL A 292 18.26 15.81 -23.81
CA VAL A 292 17.23 15.03 -24.47
C VAL A 292 16.70 13.99 -23.49
N LEU A 293 15.50 14.22 -22.98
CA LEU A 293 14.83 13.34 -22.00
C LEU A 293 14.31 12.06 -22.63
N SER A 294 13.87 12.15 -23.89
CA SER A 294 13.50 11.00 -24.71
C SER A 294 13.83 11.32 -26.18
N PRO A 295 14.60 10.49 -26.89
CA PRO A 295 14.71 10.57 -28.34
C PRO A 295 13.34 10.37 -29.01
N ALA A 296 13.21 10.74 -30.28
CA ALA A 296 12.01 10.43 -31.06
C ALA A 296 11.83 8.90 -31.18
N GLN A 297 10.58 8.44 -31.16
CA GLN A 297 10.26 7.01 -31.17
C GLN A 297 9.18 6.69 -32.21
N TRP A 298 9.25 5.51 -32.80
CA TRP A 298 8.28 5.03 -33.78
C TRP A 298 7.89 3.58 -33.51
N LEU A 299 6.62 3.28 -33.70
CA LEU A 299 6.09 1.92 -33.61
C LEU A 299 5.81 1.36 -35.01
N PRO A 300 6.07 0.06 -35.24
CA PRO A 300 5.63 -0.61 -36.45
C PRO A 300 4.10 -0.54 -36.58
N ASP A 301 3.61 0.16 -37.61
CA ASP A 301 2.18 0.31 -37.87
C ASP A 301 1.56 -0.98 -38.45
N ARG A 302 0.23 -1.01 -38.56
CA ARG A 302 -0.49 -2.19 -39.06
C ARG A 302 -0.04 -2.61 -40.46
N ALA A 303 0.28 -1.65 -41.32
CA ALA A 303 0.67 -1.93 -42.71
C ALA A 303 2.08 -2.51 -42.77
N LEU A 304 3.03 -1.96 -41.99
CA LEU A 304 4.38 -2.50 -41.87
C LEU A 304 4.37 -3.92 -41.31
N ARG A 305 3.56 -4.18 -40.27
CA ARG A 305 3.42 -5.54 -39.70
C ARG A 305 2.87 -6.54 -40.71
N ALA A 306 1.88 -6.15 -41.52
CA ALA A 306 1.32 -7.00 -42.56
C ALA A 306 2.35 -7.31 -43.66
N ALA A 307 3.14 -6.33 -44.09
CA ALA A 307 4.18 -6.51 -45.10
C ALA A 307 5.34 -7.37 -44.62
N ALA A 308 5.55 -7.51 -43.31
CA ALA A 308 6.60 -8.36 -42.78
C ALA A 308 6.46 -9.81 -43.28
N GLY A 309 5.26 -10.30 -43.58
CA GLY A 309 5.01 -11.63 -44.16
C GLY A 309 5.31 -11.79 -45.65
N GLN A 310 5.56 -10.71 -46.38
CA GLN A 310 5.66 -10.67 -47.83
C GLN A 310 7.10 -10.86 -48.33
N GLY A 311 7.31 -10.75 -49.65
CA GLY A 311 8.62 -10.82 -50.30
C GLY A 311 9.48 -9.57 -50.03
N ASP A 312 10.76 -9.66 -50.38
CA ASP A 312 11.76 -8.62 -50.03
C ASP A 312 11.48 -7.28 -50.73
N LYS A 313 10.96 -7.33 -51.96
CA LYS A 313 10.58 -6.12 -52.73
C LYS A 313 9.40 -5.40 -52.09
N GLU A 314 8.35 -6.13 -51.73
CA GLU A 314 7.17 -5.56 -51.07
C GLU A 314 7.53 -5.01 -49.69
N TRP A 315 8.38 -5.73 -48.95
CA TRP A 315 8.90 -5.28 -47.66
C TRP A 315 9.65 -3.95 -47.78
N GLY A 316 10.62 -3.85 -48.69
CA GLY A 316 11.39 -2.61 -48.89
C GLY A 316 10.50 -1.43 -49.31
N ALA A 317 9.53 -1.67 -50.21
CA ALA A 317 8.56 -0.66 -50.61
C ALA A 317 7.70 -0.18 -49.42
N GLN A 318 7.24 -1.10 -48.58
CA GLN A 318 6.43 -0.75 -47.41
C GLN A 318 7.23 -0.02 -46.34
N VAL A 319 8.48 -0.41 -46.09
CA VAL A 319 9.39 0.33 -45.19
C VAL A 319 9.58 1.75 -45.71
N GLY A 320 9.79 1.95 -47.01
CA GLY A 320 9.90 3.27 -47.61
C GLY A 320 8.63 4.13 -47.44
N GLN A 321 7.45 3.54 -47.60
CA GLN A 321 6.17 4.23 -47.36
C GLN A 321 5.99 4.60 -45.88
N TRP A 322 6.28 3.67 -44.98
CA TRP A 322 6.20 3.87 -43.54
C TRP A 322 7.16 4.98 -43.08
N ARG A 323 8.41 4.98 -43.57
CA ARG A 323 9.39 6.03 -43.30
C ARG A 323 8.90 7.41 -43.76
N ARG A 324 8.35 7.52 -44.97
CA ARG A 324 7.79 8.79 -45.46
C ARG A 324 6.57 9.26 -44.68
N ARG A 325 5.73 8.34 -44.20
CA ARG A 325 4.50 8.66 -43.44
C ARG A 325 4.81 9.22 -42.05
N TRP A 326 5.75 8.60 -41.35
CA TRP A 326 6.08 8.92 -39.95
C TRP A 326 7.39 9.67 -39.80
N ASP A 327 7.99 10.06 -40.92
CA ASP A 327 9.20 10.84 -41.01
C ASP A 327 10.41 10.20 -40.30
N VAL A 328 10.54 8.87 -40.47
CA VAL A 328 11.54 8.05 -39.80
C VAL A 328 12.91 8.23 -40.48
N PRO A 329 13.98 8.53 -39.73
CA PRO A 329 15.31 8.73 -40.29
C PRO A 329 15.90 7.45 -40.88
N ARG A 330 16.95 7.60 -41.68
CA ARG A 330 17.67 6.47 -42.31
C ARG A 330 18.25 5.51 -41.25
N ARG A 331 18.86 6.06 -40.19
CA ARG A 331 19.49 5.27 -39.13
C ARG A 331 18.66 5.35 -37.86
N VAL A 332 18.36 4.19 -37.28
CA VAL A 332 17.54 4.04 -36.09
C VAL A 332 18.10 2.94 -35.20
N LEU A 333 17.72 2.97 -33.93
CA LEU A 333 17.97 1.91 -32.98
C LEU A 333 16.70 1.06 -32.86
N LEU A 334 16.80 -0.24 -33.15
CA LEU A 334 15.76 -1.21 -32.79
C LEU A 334 15.88 -1.51 -31.30
N THR A 335 14.84 -1.17 -30.53
CA THR A 335 14.85 -1.34 -29.08
C THR A 335 13.79 -2.34 -28.62
N LYS A 336 14.23 -3.23 -27.72
CA LYS A 336 13.36 -4.17 -27.01
C LYS A 336 13.89 -4.35 -25.60
N ALA A 337 13.16 -3.82 -24.63
CA ALA A 337 13.66 -3.66 -23.26
C ALA A 337 15.06 -2.99 -23.29
N ASP A 338 16.09 -3.68 -22.80
CA ASP A 338 17.45 -3.11 -22.70
C ASP A 338 18.30 -3.36 -23.95
N HIS A 339 17.83 -4.17 -24.90
CA HIS A 339 18.57 -4.47 -26.12
C HIS A 339 18.38 -3.36 -27.14
N ARG A 340 19.49 -2.87 -27.71
CA ARG A 340 19.50 -1.84 -28.75
C ARG A 340 20.39 -2.30 -29.91
N VAL A 341 19.86 -2.28 -31.12
CA VAL A 341 20.60 -2.64 -32.34
C VAL A 341 20.50 -1.49 -33.32
N ALA A 342 21.65 -0.93 -33.72
CA ALA A 342 21.69 0.09 -34.75
C ALA A 342 21.43 -0.53 -36.13
N VAL A 343 20.53 0.09 -36.90
CA VAL A 343 20.09 -0.37 -38.21
C VAL A 343 20.04 0.81 -39.18
N ASP A 344 20.65 0.61 -40.35
CA ASP A 344 20.53 1.47 -41.53
C ASP A 344 19.40 0.95 -42.42
N LEU A 345 18.32 1.72 -42.52
CA LEU A 345 17.12 1.36 -43.28
C LEU A 345 17.29 1.50 -44.79
N ASP A 346 18.45 1.95 -45.29
CA ASP A 346 18.81 1.90 -46.71
C ASP A 346 19.63 0.65 -47.06
N ASP A 347 20.17 -0.08 -46.07
CA ASP A 347 20.93 -1.31 -46.27
C ASP A 347 19.98 -2.51 -46.45
N PRO A 348 20.00 -3.21 -47.60
CA PRO A 348 19.10 -4.32 -47.88
C PRO A 348 19.20 -5.49 -46.89
N LEU A 349 20.38 -5.77 -46.35
CA LEU A 349 20.59 -6.84 -45.38
C LEU A 349 20.04 -6.44 -44.02
N GLN A 350 20.25 -5.19 -43.61
CA GLN A 350 19.77 -4.69 -42.32
C GLN A 350 18.24 -4.52 -42.32
N LEU A 351 17.61 -4.28 -43.48
CA LEU A 351 16.16 -4.35 -43.62
C LEU A 351 15.59 -5.73 -43.30
N LEU A 352 16.32 -6.82 -43.56
CA LEU A 352 15.89 -8.17 -43.18
C LEU A 352 15.91 -8.37 -41.67
N VAL A 353 16.84 -7.72 -40.97
CA VAL A 353 16.89 -7.71 -39.49
C VAL A 353 15.64 -7.04 -38.93
N LEU A 354 15.28 -5.85 -39.44
CA LEU A 354 14.04 -5.18 -39.05
C LEU A 354 12.82 -6.07 -39.32
N ARG A 355 12.76 -6.75 -40.47
CA ARG A 355 11.64 -7.64 -40.82
C ARG A 355 11.49 -8.78 -39.82
N ASP A 356 12.59 -9.41 -39.44
CA ASP A 356 12.59 -10.52 -38.49
C ASP A 356 12.17 -10.05 -37.08
N GLU A 357 12.67 -8.91 -36.61
CA GLU A 357 12.23 -8.32 -35.34
C GLU A 357 10.74 -7.94 -35.35
N VAL A 358 10.23 -7.35 -36.44
CA VAL A 358 8.80 -7.04 -36.59
C VAL A 358 7.92 -8.30 -36.55
N ARG A 359 8.40 -9.43 -37.10
CA ARG A 359 7.69 -10.72 -37.03
C ARG A 359 7.70 -11.33 -35.63
N ARG A 360 8.84 -11.26 -34.93
CA ARG A 360 9.07 -11.93 -33.64
C ARG A 360 8.53 -11.17 -32.44
N ALA A 361 8.62 -9.84 -32.46
CA ALA A 361 8.51 -9.04 -31.24
C ALA A 361 7.16 -8.35 -31.08
N THR A 362 6.47 -8.70 -30.00
CA THR A 362 5.52 -7.79 -29.34
C THR A 362 6.32 -6.70 -28.60
N GLY A 363 6.02 -5.43 -28.86
CA GLY A 363 6.67 -4.30 -28.18
C GLY A 363 8.01 -3.83 -28.76
N LEU A 364 8.29 -4.09 -30.04
CA LEU A 364 9.41 -3.44 -30.75
C LEU A 364 9.15 -1.94 -30.90
N THR A 365 10.12 -1.13 -30.49
CA THR A 365 10.14 0.32 -30.71
C THR A 365 11.37 0.68 -31.52
N LEU A 366 11.22 1.55 -32.51
CA LEU A 366 12.36 2.15 -33.20
C LEU A 366 12.64 3.50 -32.54
N VAL A 367 13.89 3.74 -32.16
CA VAL A 367 14.31 4.94 -31.45
C VAL A 367 15.31 5.69 -32.29
N GLU A 368 15.20 7.01 -32.27
CA GLU A 368 16.14 7.91 -32.94
C GLU A 368 17.56 7.75 -32.41
N GLN A 369 18.53 7.71 -33.31
CA GLN A 369 19.93 7.91 -32.98
C GLN A 369 20.23 9.42 -33.06
N PHE A 370 20.05 10.13 -31.95
CA PHE A 370 20.18 11.60 -31.86
C PHE A 370 21.56 12.12 -32.30
N GLY A 371 21.63 13.11 -33.18
CA GLY A 371 22.89 13.74 -33.62
C GLY A 371 23.60 12.99 -34.76
N GLY A 372 24.51 13.70 -35.42
CA GLY A 372 25.28 13.21 -36.56
C GLY A 372 26.32 12.15 -36.18
N GLN A 373 26.85 11.47 -37.20
CA GLN A 373 27.89 10.45 -36.98
C GLN A 373 29.18 11.07 -36.41
N GLU A 374 29.61 12.21 -36.94
CA GLU A 374 30.80 12.92 -36.46
C GLU A 374 30.63 13.37 -35.01
N GLU A 375 29.46 13.92 -34.66
CA GLU A 375 29.12 14.38 -33.31
C GLU A 375 29.05 13.24 -32.27
N ARG A 376 29.01 11.99 -32.73
CA ARG A 376 29.02 10.79 -31.89
C ARG A 376 30.39 10.11 -31.84
N GLN A 377 31.32 10.57 -32.67
CA GLN A 377 32.67 10.02 -32.81
C GLN A 377 33.73 10.90 -32.16
N TRP A 378 33.34 11.89 -31.34
CA TRP A 378 34.29 12.78 -30.64
C TRP A 378 35.16 12.04 -29.62
N PHE A 379 34.69 10.93 -29.04
CA PHE A 379 35.43 10.18 -28.03
C PHE A 379 36.44 9.23 -28.70
N GLN A 380 37.68 9.68 -28.80
CA GLN A 380 38.78 8.99 -29.50
C GLN A 380 39.69 8.24 -28.53
N GLY A 381 40.09 7.03 -28.92
CA GLY A 381 41.14 6.25 -28.27
C GLY A 381 42.20 5.80 -29.27
N PRO A 382 43.21 5.01 -28.86
CA PRO A 382 44.27 4.54 -29.74
C PRO A 382 43.78 3.73 -30.95
N GLU A 383 42.60 3.12 -30.85
CA GLU A 383 41.97 2.30 -31.90
C GLU A 383 40.92 3.06 -32.71
N GLY A 384 40.78 4.38 -32.50
CA GLY A 384 39.83 5.25 -33.18
C GLY A 384 38.66 5.69 -32.31
N SER A 385 37.52 5.99 -32.94
CA SER A 385 36.33 6.48 -32.24
C SER A 385 35.62 5.36 -31.49
N HIS A 386 35.16 5.67 -30.27
CA HIS A 386 34.44 4.73 -29.42
C HIS A 386 33.03 5.26 -29.12
N ALA A 387 32.05 4.36 -29.13
CA ALA A 387 30.74 4.65 -28.53
C ALA A 387 30.87 4.61 -27.01
N ALA A 388 30.43 5.66 -26.33
CA ALA A 388 30.54 5.78 -24.88
C ALA A 388 29.21 6.20 -24.24
N GLU A 389 28.89 5.56 -23.12
CA GLU A 389 27.83 5.95 -22.21
C GLU A 389 28.47 6.41 -20.90
N PHE A 390 28.00 7.54 -20.39
CA PHE A 390 28.52 8.15 -19.18
C PHE A 390 27.46 8.06 -18.10
N VAL A 391 27.86 7.57 -16.93
CA VAL A 391 27.00 7.46 -15.75
C VAL A 391 27.43 8.52 -14.75
N PHE A 392 26.49 9.41 -14.41
CA PHE A 392 26.71 10.53 -13.51
C PHE A 392 26.02 10.26 -12.16
N PRO A 393 26.79 10.00 -11.08
CA PRO A 393 26.25 10.08 -9.73
C PRO A 393 25.88 11.52 -9.40
N VAL A 394 24.64 11.72 -8.95
CA VAL A 394 24.11 13.03 -8.55
C VAL A 394 23.68 12.95 -7.10
N PHE A 395 24.08 13.93 -6.31
CA PHE A 395 23.78 14.02 -4.89
C PHE A 395 22.83 15.17 -4.62
N ALA A 396 21.91 14.98 -3.68
CA ALA A 396 21.10 16.08 -3.18
C ALA A 396 22.03 17.13 -2.56
N ARG A 397 21.85 18.40 -2.93
CA ARG A 397 22.53 19.48 -2.21
C ARG A 397 22.04 19.47 -0.77
N PRO A 398 22.91 19.68 0.24
CA PRO A 398 22.48 19.91 1.60
C PRO A 398 21.47 21.06 1.55
N ALA A 399 20.22 20.78 1.87
CA ALA A 399 19.22 21.83 1.93
C ALA A 399 19.66 22.79 3.04
N GLY A 400 20.16 23.97 2.66
CA GLY A 400 19.96 25.14 3.51
C GLY A 400 18.47 25.17 3.83
N ARG A 401 18.11 25.44 5.09
CA ARG A 401 16.77 25.34 5.69
C ARG A 401 15.62 26.10 4.97
N SER A 402 15.79 26.59 3.75
CA SER A 402 14.81 27.37 3.01
C SER A 402 14.47 26.69 1.69
N ALA A 403 13.19 26.31 1.56
CA ALA A 403 12.43 25.88 0.36
C ALA A 403 11.60 24.59 0.54
N ALA A 404 11.40 24.10 1.77
CA ALA A 404 10.27 23.21 2.05
C ALA A 404 9.00 24.05 2.22
N HIS A 405 8.40 24.50 1.10
CA HIS A 405 7.03 25.01 1.14
C HIS A 405 6.10 23.81 1.41
N GLY A 406 5.56 23.74 2.64
CA GLY A 406 4.39 22.92 2.96
C GLY A 406 4.62 21.54 3.60
N THR A 407 5.83 20.98 3.61
CA THR A 407 6.02 19.70 4.33
C THR A 407 6.14 19.98 5.81
N ARG A 408 5.06 19.74 6.57
CA ARG A 408 5.15 19.49 8.02
C ARG A 408 6.33 18.53 8.21
N GLN A 409 7.39 18.99 8.87
CA GLN A 409 8.35 18.05 9.45
C GLN A 409 7.51 17.15 10.35
N ALA A 410 7.38 15.88 9.96
CA ALA A 410 6.75 14.88 10.81
C ALA A 410 7.45 14.98 12.16
N PRO A 411 6.71 15.11 13.28
CA PRO A 411 7.33 15.04 14.60
C PRO A 411 8.18 13.77 14.66
N PRO A 412 9.32 13.77 15.38
CA PRO A 412 10.12 12.57 15.55
C PRO A 412 9.17 11.46 15.98
N ALA A 413 9.10 10.40 15.17
CA ALA A 413 8.17 9.31 15.37
C ALA A 413 8.23 8.93 16.84
N THR A 414 7.10 9.04 17.54
CA THR A 414 6.96 8.56 18.91
C THR A 414 7.54 7.15 18.92
N ALA A 415 8.52 6.91 19.81
CA ALA A 415 9.18 5.61 19.90
C ALA A 415 8.09 4.53 19.83
N PRO A 416 8.19 3.56 18.90
CA PRO A 416 7.15 2.56 18.75
C PRO A 416 6.86 1.98 20.12
N ALA A 417 5.58 1.88 20.47
CA ALA A 417 5.18 1.17 21.67
C ALA A 417 5.93 -0.18 21.64
N PRO A 418 6.68 -0.53 22.69
CA PRO A 418 7.55 -1.69 22.65
C PRO A 418 6.74 -2.89 22.20
N LEU A 419 7.25 -3.61 21.20
CA LEU A 419 6.67 -4.88 20.79
C LEU A 419 6.60 -5.73 22.05
N LEU A 420 5.39 -6.09 22.49
CA LEU A 420 5.17 -7.01 23.61
C LEU A 420 5.68 -8.40 23.21
N THR A 421 7.00 -8.56 23.22
CA THR A 421 7.75 -9.76 22.85
C THR A 421 8.38 -10.41 24.08
N GLY A 422 8.37 -9.74 25.23
CA GLY A 422 9.07 -10.13 26.45
C GLY A 422 8.23 -10.88 27.49
N GLY A 423 7.37 -11.81 27.07
CA GLY A 423 6.69 -12.72 28.00
C GLY A 423 6.52 -14.12 27.39
N PRO A 424 6.43 -15.18 28.22
CA PRO A 424 6.19 -16.55 27.72
C PRO A 424 4.93 -16.67 26.84
N ASP A 425 4.00 -15.71 26.93
CA ASP A 425 2.77 -15.59 26.13
C ASP A 425 2.79 -14.45 25.08
N GLY A 426 3.97 -13.93 24.72
CA GLY A 426 4.11 -12.73 23.87
C GLY A 426 3.80 -12.93 22.37
N GLY A 427 3.70 -14.17 21.89
CA GLY A 427 3.36 -14.45 20.50
C GLY A 427 1.90 -14.11 20.16
N ARG A 428 1.62 -13.66 18.92
CA ARG A 428 0.23 -13.57 18.41
C ARG A 428 -0.57 -14.86 18.65
N GLY A 429 0.09 -16.02 18.55
CA GLY A 429 -0.53 -17.33 18.74
C GLY A 429 -0.94 -17.69 20.17
N ALA A 430 -0.38 -17.04 21.20
CA ALA A 430 -0.81 -17.22 22.59
C ALA A 430 -2.05 -16.39 22.93
N ARG A 431 -2.46 -15.48 22.03
CA ARG A 431 -3.54 -14.51 22.23
C ARG A 431 -4.76 -14.77 21.34
N THR A 432 -4.73 -15.78 20.49
CA THR A 432 -5.85 -16.17 19.62
C THR A 432 -6.75 -17.19 20.32
N HIS A 433 -8.04 -16.93 20.37
CA HIS A 433 -9.03 -17.85 20.93
C HIS A 433 -9.73 -18.62 19.80
N LEU A 434 -9.38 -19.89 19.65
CA LEU A 434 -9.97 -20.81 18.67
C LEU A 434 -11.37 -21.27 19.12
N PRO A 435 -12.26 -21.68 18.18
CA PRO A 435 -13.50 -22.37 18.52
C PRO A 435 -13.26 -23.59 19.41
N GLY A 436 -14.12 -23.77 20.41
CA GLY A 436 -14.01 -24.78 21.47
C GLY A 436 -13.38 -24.26 22.78
N GLY A 437 -12.79 -23.06 22.79
CA GLY A 437 -12.17 -22.45 23.98
C GLY A 437 -13.12 -21.56 24.80
N GLU A 438 -12.55 -20.59 25.53
CA GLU A 438 -13.32 -19.68 26.42
C GLU A 438 -14.21 -18.69 25.67
N TRP A 439 -14.01 -18.55 24.35
CA TRP A 439 -14.76 -17.64 23.51
C TRP A 439 -15.55 -18.39 22.43
N LEU A 440 -16.87 -18.21 22.43
CA LEU A 440 -17.73 -18.57 21.31
C LEU A 440 -17.91 -17.33 20.43
N TYR A 441 -17.23 -17.31 19.28
CA TYR A 441 -17.33 -16.24 18.30
C TYR A 441 -18.05 -16.73 17.03
N ALA A 442 -19.17 -16.07 16.71
CA ALA A 442 -19.96 -16.31 15.51
C ALA A 442 -20.05 -15.08 14.61
N LYS A 443 -19.81 -15.26 13.31
CA LYS A 443 -20.21 -14.33 12.24
C LYS A 443 -21.60 -14.70 11.76
N ILE A 444 -22.57 -13.81 11.96
CA ILE A 444 -23.97 -13.99 11.60
C ILE A 444 -24.27 -13.06 10.42
N TYR A 445 -24.43 -13.61 9.23
CA TYR A 445 -24.63 -12.84 8.01
C TYR A 445 -26.05 -12.30 7.93
N VAL A 446 -26.20 -11.00 8.19
CA VAL A 446 -27.48 -10.28 8.24
C VAL A 446 -27.39 -9.05 7.34
N PRO A 447 -28.33 -8.87 6.38
CA PRO A 447 -28.38 -7.67 5.55
C PRO A 447 -28.42 -6.40 6.40
N ARG A 448 -27.67 -5.36 6.01
CA ARG A 448 -27.50 -4.11 6.79
C ARG A 448 -28.84 -3.51 7.26
N ALA A 449 -29.87 -3.55 6.42
CA ALA A 449 -31.21 -3.03 6.73
C ALA A 449 -31.94 -3.80 7.84
N ARG A 450 -31.64 -5.10 8.02
CA ARG A 450 -32.27 -5.98 9.02
C ARG A 450 -31.48 -6.06 10.33
N GLN A 451 -30.23 -5.61 10.35
CA GLN A 451 -29.39 -5.67 11.57
C GLN A 451 -30.01 -4.97 12.79
N PRO A 452 -30.59 -3.75 12.70
CA PRO A 452 -31.26 -3.13 13.85
C PRO A 452 -32.39 -4.00 14.40
N GLU A 453 -33.23 -4.58 13.52
CA GLU A 453 -34.34 -5.47 13.90
C GLU A 453 -33.84 -6.75 14.58
N VAL A 454 -32.82 -7.41 14.01
CA VAL A 454 -32.23 -8.62 14.59
C VAL A 454 -31.65 -8.37 15.98
N LEU A 455 -30.92 -7.26 16.15
CA LEU A 455 -30.33 -6.86 17.42
C LEU A 455 -31.40 -6.51 18.46
N ALA A 456 -32.39 -5.72 18.07
CA ALA A 456 -33.42 -5.21 18.97
C ALA A 456 -34.43 -6.28 19.42
N ARG A 457 -34.85 -7.16 18.52
CA ARG A 457 -36.01 -8.06 18.75
C ARG A 457 -35.66 -9.53 18.86
N HIS A 458 -34.55 -9.96 18.27
CA HIS A 458 -34.22 -11.38 18.18
C HIS A 458 -33.05 -11.79 19.04
N LEU A 459 -32.10 -10.88 19.33
CA LEU A 459 -30.90 -11.21 20.08
C LEU A 459 -31.18 -11.59 21.54
N GLY A 460 -32.25 -11.04 22.14
CA GLY A 460 -32.62 -11.29 23.54
C GLY A 460 -32.73 -12.78 23.91
N ALA A 461 -33.13 -13.64 22.97
CA ALA A 461 -33.18 -15.09 23.20
C ALA A 461 -31.80 -15.75 23.42
N LEU A 462 -30.74 -15.18 22.87
CA LEU A 462 -29.36 -15.66 23.07
C LEU A 462 -28.65 -14.97 24.23
N THR A 463 -29.18 -13.84 24.71
CA THR A 463 -28.60 -13.07 25.82
C THR A 463 -29.49 -13.10 27.05
N ASP A 464 -30.41 -14.08 27.10
CA ASP A 464 -31.29 -14.29 28.25
C ASP A 464 -30.45 -14.63 29.50
N PRO A 465 -30.68 -13.95 30.65
CA PRO A 465 -29.87 -14.15 31.85
C PRO A 465 -29.81 -15.60 32.35
N GLU A 466 -30.90 -16.36 32.23
CA GLU A 466 -30.94 -17.76 32.67
C GLU A 466 -30.17 -18.66 31.70
N LEU A 467 -30.27 -18.42 30.39
CA LEU A 467 -29.41 -19.09 29.41
C LEU A 467 -27.94 -18.79 29.65
N MET A 468 -27.57 -17.51 29.83
CA MET A 468 -26.18 -17.11 30.09
C MET A 468 -25.62 -17.78 31.35
N ARG A 469 -26.41 -17.80 32.43
CA ARG A 469 -26.05 -18.48 33.68
C ARG A 469 -25.84 -19.98 33.48
N ARG A 470 -26.73 -20.68 32.76
CA ARG A 470 -26.59 -22.13 32.47
C ARG A 470 -25.39 -22.41 31.56
N ALA A 471 -25.12 -21.54 30.60
CA ALA A 471 -23.95 -21.64 29.73
C ALA A 471 -22.64 -21.27 30.44
N GLY A 472 -22.69 -20.74 31.66
CA GLY A 472 -21.51 -20.20 32.34
C GLY A 472 -20.86 -19.06 31.57
N ALA A 473 -21.67 -18.31 30.81
CA ALA A 473 -21.24 -17.14 30.05
C ALA A 473 -21.34 -15.90 30.94
N ASP A 474 -20.26 -15.13 31.04
CA ASP A 474 -20.15 -13.94 31.89
C ASP A 474 -20.10 -12.64 31.09
N LEU A 475 -19.70 -12.69 29.81
CA LEU A 475 -19.69 -11.54 28.91
C LEU A 475 -20.23 -11.91 27.53
N TRP A 476 -20.89 -10.95 26.90
CA TRP A 476 -21.20 -11.02 25.48
C TRP A 476 -21.14 -9.64 24.86
N PHE A 477 -20.75 -9.54 23.60
CA PHE A 477 -20.83 -8.30 22.86
C PHE A 477 -20.94 -8.55 21.36
N PHE A 478 -21.41 -7.53 20.63
CA PHE A 478 -21.49 -7.58 19.19
C PHE A 478 -20.72 -6.44 18.52
N LEU A 479 -20.38 -6.65 17.25
CA LEU A 479 -19.89 -5.61 16.33
C LEU A 479 -20.62 -5.76 15.00
N ARG A 480 -20.78 -4.65 14.29
CA ARG A 480 -21.25 -4.66 12.89
C ARG A 480 -20.05 -4.61 11.97
N TYR A 481 -19.95 -5.56 11.06
CA TYR A 481 -18.79 -5.71 10.18
C TYR A 481 -19.21 -5.92 8.73
N GLU A 482 -18.29 -5.68 7.83
CA GLU A 482 -18.49 -5.81 6.39
C GLU A 482 -17.22 -6.41 5.79
N ASP A 483 -17.17 -7.75 5.65
CA ASP A 483 -16.16 -8.43 4.82
C ASP A 483 -16.47 -9.94 4.64
N PRO A 484 -16.66 -10.48 3.43
CA PRO A 484 -16.85 -9.79 2.15
C PRO A 484 -18.25 -9.15 2.01
N VAL A 485 -19.17 -9.44 2.94
CA VAL A 485 -20.55 -8.94 2.95
C VAL A 485 -20.96 -8.52 4.37
N PRO A 486 -22.01 -7.71 4.56
CA PRO A 486 -22.47 -7.26 5.87
C PRO A 486 -22.84 -8.42 6.82
N HIS A 487 -22.31 -8.38 8.04
CA HIS A 487 -22.59 -9.37 9.08
C HIS A 487 -22.46 -8.78 10.49
N LEU A 488 -23.04 -9.48 11.47
CA LEU A 488 -22.81 -9.25 12.89
C LEU A 488 -21.72 -10.19 13.36
N ARG A 489 -20.78 -9.68 14.15
CA ARG A 489 -19.82 -10.49 14.91
C ARG A 489 -20.32 -10.57 16.33
N LEU A 490 -20.83 -11.72 16.74
CA LEU A 490 -21.35 -11.95 18.09
C LEU A 490 -20.36 -12.83 18.85
N ARG A 491 -19.96 -12.38 20.05
CA ARG A 491 -18.96 -13.05 20.88
C ARG A 491 -19.52 -13.26 22.27
N PHE A 492 -19.33 -14.47 22.81
CA PHE A 492 -19.62 -14.83 24.18
C PHE A 492 -18.35 -15.35 24.84
N HIS A 493 -18.10 -14.93 26.08
CA HIS A 493 -17.04 -15.43 26.93
C HIS A 493 -17.64 -16.28 28.05
N GLY A 494 -16.97 -17.35 28.44
CA GLY A 494 -17.41 -18.21 29.52
C GLY A 494 -16.55 -19.47 29.67
N LYS A 495 -16.96 -20.35 30.58
CA LYS A 495 -16.26 -21.62 30.81
C LYS A 495 -16.50 -22.58 29.64
N PRO A 496 -15.46 -23.10 28.96
CA PRO A 496 -15.63 -23.93 27.76
C PRO A 496 -16.56 -25.14 27.98
N GLU A 497 -16.50 -25.75 29.16
CA GLU A 497 -17.22 -26.97 29.52
C GLU A 497 -18.74 -26.77 29.59
N SER A 498 -19.19 -25.55 29.86
CA SER A 498 -20.62 -25.20 29.88
C SER A 498 -21.03 -24.36 28.66
N LEU A 499 -20.14 -23.50 28.18
CA LEU A 499 -20.42 -22.55 27.10
C LEU A 499 -20.78 -23.28 25.81
N TRP A 500 -19.94 -24.21 25.37
CA TRP A 500 -20.16 -24.90 24.11
C TRP A 500 -21.34 -25.87 24.13
N PRO A 501 -21.49 -26.75 25.15
CA PRO A 501 -22.61 -27.70 25.16
C PRO A 501 -23.98 -27.05 25.35
N VAL A 502 -24.04 -25.87 25.98
CA VAL A 502 -25.32 -25.18 26.23
C VAL A 502 -25.62 -24.13 25.17
N LEU A 503 -24.67 -23.23 24.88
CA LEU A 503 -24.96 -22.06 24.05
C LEU A 503 -24.90 -22.35 22.54
N LEU A 504 -24.02 -23.26 22.09
CA LEU A 504 -23.91 -23.56 20.66
C LEU A 504 -25.19 -24.19 20.09
N PRO A 505 -25.86 -25.17 20.74
CA PRO A 505 -27.14 -25.69 20.28
C PRO A 505 -28.25 -24.63 20.26
N GLU A 506 -28.25 -23.71 21.22
CA GLU A 506 -29.20 -22.59 21.27
C GLU A 506 -28.96 -21.59 20.14
N LEU A 507 -27.68 -21.25 19.87
CA LEU A 507 -27.30 -20.45 18.71
C LEU A 507 -27.72 -21.11 17.40
N HIS A 508 -27.54 -22.43 17.27
CA HIS A 508 -27.99 -23.17 16.09
C HIS A 508 -29.51 -23.07 15.90
N SER A 509 -30.28 -23.35 16.95
CA SER A 509 -31.75 -23.33 16.92
C SER A 509 -32.28 -21.93 16.63
N TRP A 510 -31.69 -20.92 17.28
CA TRP A 510 -31.95 -19.51 17.03
C TRP A 510 -31.65 -19.14 15.57
N ALA A 511 -30.49 -19.51 15.04
CA ALA A 511 -30.07 -19.15 13.70
C ALA A 511 -30.99 -19.79 12.65
N ARG A 512 -31.33 -21.07 12.82
CA ARG A 512 -32.24 -21.79 11.93
C ARG A 512 -33.60 -21.12 11.83
N ALA A 513 -34.23 -20.79 12.96
CA ALA A 513 -35.53 -20.13 12.97
C ALA A 513 -35.51 -18.76 12.26
N ARG A 514 -34.40 -18.03 12.35
CA ARG A 514 -34.24 -16.70 11.72
C ARG A 514 -33.90 -16.83 10.23
N ALA A 515 -33.19 -17.88 9.84
CA ALA A 515 -32.96 -18.22 8.44
C ALA A 515 -34.26 -18.62 7.74
N GLU A 516 -35.09 -19.46 8.38
CA GLU A 516 -36.42 -19.83 7.88
C GLU A 516 -37.35 -18.61 7.72
N ALA A 517 -37.22 -17.60 8.61
CA ALA A 517 -37.91 -16.32 8.50
C ALA A 517 -37.28 -15.31 7.51
N GLY A 518 -36.18 -15.67 6.82
CA GLY A 518 -35.49 -14.81 5.86
C GLY A 518 -34.73 -13.62 6.46
N LEU A 519 -34.44 -13.65 7.77
CA LEU A 519 -33.77 -12.56 8.49
C LEU A 519 -32.24 -12.62 8.40
N LEU A 520 -31.67 -13.82 8.28
CA LEU A 520 -30.22 -14.04 8.18
C LEU A 520 -29.88 -15.12 7.15
N GLY A 521 -28.63 -15.11 6.70
CA GLY A 521 -28.07 -16.12 5.80
C GLY A 521 -27.22 -17.14 6.55
N ASN A 522 -25.90 -17.09 6.35
CA ASN A 522 -24.98 -18.04 6.95
C ASN A 522 -24.60 -17.66 8.39
N VAL A 523 -24.20 -18.67 9.17
CA VAL A 523 -23.50 -18.50 10.46
C VAL A 523 -22.17 -19.24 10.39
N VAL A 524 -21.08 -18.58 10.78
CA VAL A 524 -19.73 -19.13 10.78
C VAL A 524 -19.11 -18.98 12.16
N LEU A 525 -18.61 -20.07 12.73
CA LEU A 525 -17.78 -20.04 13.93
C LEU A 525 -16.34 -19.73 13.51
N ASP A 526 -15.68 -18.82 14.23
CA ASP A 526 -14.38 -18.28 13.81
C ASP A 526 -13.47 -17.99 15.02
N THR A 527 -12.22 -17.65 14.74
CA THR A 527 -11.20 -17.33 15.76
C THR A 527 -11.34 -15.90 16.26
N TYR A 528 -11.38 -15.71 17.58
CA TYR A 528 -11.31 -14.38 18.18
C TYR A 528 -9.86 -13.98 18.40
N GLU A 529 -9.44 -12.91 17.72
CA GLU A 529 -8.13 -12.26 17.90
C GLU A 529 -8.35 -10.90 18.61
N PRO A 530 -8.06 -10.78 19.90
CA PRO A 530 -8.22 -9.54 20.65
C PRO A 530 -7.22 -8.45 20.21
N GLU A 531 -7.70 -7.22 20.07
CA GLU A 531 -6.89 -6.06 19.68
C GLU A 531 -6.21 -5.42 20.93
N VAL A 532 -5.37 -6.20 21.60
CA VAL A 532 -4.73 -5.86 22.89
C VAL A 532 -4.11 -4.46 22.88
N GLU A 533 -3.30 -4.16 21.88
CA GLU A 533 -2.55 -2.90 21.77
C GLU A 533 -3.49 -1.69 21.59
N ARG A 534 -4.61 -1.88 20.87
CA ARG A 534 -5.61 -0.84 20.63
C ARG A 534 -6.35 -0.44 21.90
N TYR A 535 -6.61 -1.41 22.77
CA TYR A 535 -7.40 -1.22 23.99
C TYR A 535 -6.54 -1.07 25.26
N GLY A 536 -5.33 -0.52 25.09
CA GLY A 536 -4.49 -0.12 26.21
C GLY A 536 -3.60 -1.22 26.77
N GLY A 537 -3.43 -2.35 26.08
CA GLY A 537 -2.50 -3.41 26.48
C GLY A 537 -3.13 -4.52 27.35
N PRO A 538 -2.34 -5.55 27.71
CA PRO A 538 -2.85 -6.80 28.29
C PRO A 538 -3.67 -6.59 29.56
N ALA A 539 -3.20 -5.72 30.47
CA ALA A 539 -3.90 -5.43 31.73
C ALA A 539 -5.26 -4.73 31.50
N ALA A 540 -5.39 -3.95 30.43
CA ALA A 540 -6.59 -3.15 30.15
C ALA A 540 -7.63 -3.92 29.33
N LEU A 541 -7.22 -4.94 28.55
CA LEU A 541 -8.10 -5.63 27.61
C LEU A 541 -9.37 -6.21 28.27
N GLY A 542 -9.22 -6.96 29.37
CA GLY A 542 -10.39 -7.55 30.06
C GLY A 542 -11.36 -6.49 30.61
N HIS A 543 -10.87 -5.29 30.95
CA HIS A 543 -11.74 -4.17 31.31
C HIS A 543 -12.43 -3.56 30.09
N ALA A 544 -11.73 -3.46 28.95
CA ALA A 544 -12.32 -3.00 27.70
C ALA A 544 -13.42 -3.95 27.21
N GLU A 545 -13.26 -5.27 27.37
CA GLU A 545 -14.28 -6.27 27.03
C GLU A 545 -15.54 -6.14 27.89
N ARG A 546 -15.40 -5.83 29.19
CA ARG A 546 -16.54 -5.46 30.04
C ARG A 546 -17.24 -4.19 29.55
N VAL A 547 -16.49 -3.22 29.04
CA VAL A 547 -17.08 -2.02 28.42
C VAL A 547 -17.82 -2.40 27.12
N PHE A 548 -17.28 -3.29 26.29
CA PHE A 548 -17.95 -3.77 25.08
C PHE A 548 -19.28 -4.47 25.39
N HIS A 549 -19.31 -5.25 26.46
CA HIS A 549 -20.51 -5.91 26.94
C HIS A 549 -21.58 -4.91 27.38
N ALA A 550 -21.24 -4.03 28.33
CA ALA A 550 -22.17 -3.01 28.82
C ALA A 550 -22.65 -2.06 27.71
N ASP A 551 -21.77 -1.72 26.77
CA ASP A 551 -22.13 -0.92 25.59
C ASP A 551 -23.08 -1.67 24.65
N SER A 552 -22.88 -2.98 24.46
CA SER A 552 -23.77 -3.81 23.64
C SER A 552 -25.18 -3.91 24.24
N GLU A 553 -25.30 -4.08 25.56
CA GLU A 553 -26.59 -4.07 26.26
C GLU A 553 -27.30 -2.71 26.12
N SER A 554 -26.56 -1.62 26.32
CA SER A 554 -27.07 -0.26 26.20
C SER A 554 -27.58 -0.01 24.77
N VAL A 555 -26.83 -0.41 23.75
CA VAL A 555 -27.21 -0.22 22.35
C VAL A 555 -28.41 -1.10 21.96
N VAL A 556 -28.49 -2.35 22.41
CA VAL A 556 -29.67 -3.19 22.15
C VAL A 556 -30.93 -2.57 22.74
N THR A 557 -30.83 -2.03 23.96
CA THR A 557 -31.93 -1.29 24.61
C THR A 557 -32.34 -0.08 23.78
N LEU A 558 -31.39 0.74 23.30
CA LEU A 558 -31.67 1.89 22.44
C LEU A 558 -32.29 1.50 21.10
N LEU A 559 -31.84 0.40 20.48
CA LEU A 559 -32.38 -0.08 19.20
C LEU A 559 -33.79 -0.67 19.35
N ALA A 560 -34.18 -1.12 20.55
CA ALA A 560 -35.52 -1.62 20.85
C ALA A 560 -36.56 -0.50 21.07
N MET A 561 -36.11 0.74 21.26
CA MET A 561 -37.00 1.90 21.39
C MET A 561 -37.76 2.18 20.09
N ALA A 562 -38.97 2.71 20.21
CA ALA A 562 -39.73 3.13 19.04
C ALA A 562 -39.04 4.32 18.33
N PRO A 563 -39.12 4.45 16.99
CA PRO A 563 -38.38 5.48 16.25
C PRO A 563 -38.68 6.92 16.70
N ASP A 564 -39.92 7.18 17.11
CA ASP A 564 -40.40 8.42 17.71
C ASP A 564 -39.80 8.70 19.10
N GLN A 565 -39.47 7.65 19.85
CA GLN A 565 -38.80 7.74 21.16
C GLN A 565 -37.28 7.88 21.05
N LEU A 566 -36.66 7.23 20.06
CA LEU A 566 -35.21 7.30 19.81
C LEU A 566 -34.81 8.62 19.14
N GLY A 567 -35.68 9.15 18.29
CA GLY A 567 -35.45 10.38 17.54
C GLY A 567 -34.30 10.25 16.54
N ASP A 568 -33.55 11.33 16.35
CA ASP A 568 -32.37 11.38 15.50
C ASP A 568 -31.23 10.53 16.12
N PRO A 569 -30.73 9.46 15.45
CA PRO A 569 -29.69 8.58 15.98
C PRO A 569 -28.37 9.27 16.35
N SER A 570 -28.11 10.47 15.82
CA SER A 570 -26.93 11.26 16.17
C SER A 570 -26.94 11.74 17.63
N LEU A 571 -28.13 11.93 18.23
CA LEU A 571 -28.28 12.31 19.64
C LEU A 571 -27.82 11.21 20.61
N PRO A 572 -28.40 9.98 20.61
CA PRO A 572 -27.92 8.90 21.46
C PRO A 572 -26.46 8.55 21.20
N ALA A 573 -25.99 8.66 19.96
CA ALA A 573 -24.57 8.47 19.63
C ALA A 573 -23.68 9.53 20.29
N ALA A 574 -24.05 10.81 20.22
CA ALA A 574 -23.31 11.90 20.86
C ALA A 574 -23.29 11.76 22.39
N LEU A 575 -24.41 11.34 22.99
CA LEU A 575 -24.48 11.07 24.44
C LEU A 575 -23.59 9.87 24.82
N GLY A 576 -23.60 8.78 24.07
CA GLY A 576 -22.72 7.63 24.33
C GLY A 576 -21.23 7.99 24.19
N ILE A 577 -20.87 8.81 23.20
CA ILE A 577 -19.51 9.36 23.05
C ILE A 577 -19.12 10.13 24.32
N LEU A 578 -19.95 11.08 24.76
CA LEU A 578 -19.66 11.88 25.95
C LEU A 578 -19.58 11.04 27.23
N ASP A 579 -20.43 10.04 27.38
CA ASP A 579 -20.40 9.16 28.56
C ASP A 579 -19.10 8.35 28.65
N ILE A 580 -18.58 7.89 27.50
CA ILE A 580 -17.28 7.19 27.45
C ILE A 580 -16.14 8.15 27.77
N LEU A 581 -16.05 9.28 27.07
CA LEU A 581 -14.90 10.19 27.16
C LEU A 581 -14.80 10.86 28.55
N THR A 582 -15.92 11.33 29.10
CA THR A 582 -15.94 12.05 30.40
C THR A 582 -15.83 11.13 31.62
N ARG A 583 -15.95 9.81 31.43
CA ARG A 583 -15.64 8.82 32.47
C ARG A 583 -14.17 8.42 32.47
N LEU A 584 -13.55 8.34 31.28
CA LEU A 584 -12.14 8.00 31.12
C LEU A 584 -11.19 9.18 31.34
N GLY A 585 -11.63 10.42 31.09
CA GLY A 585 -10.84 11.64 31.30
C GLY A 585 -11.64 12.78 31.93
N SER A 586 -10.98 13.94 32.13
CA SER A 586 -11.67 15.18 32.50
C SER A 586 -12.47 15.74 31.31
N PRO A 587 -13.46 16.61 31.54
CA PRO A 587 -14.18 17.30 30.46
C PRO A 587 -13.26 18.05 29.49
N GLU A 588 -12.17 18.63 29.98
CA GLU A 588 -11.17 19.33 29.16
C GLU A 588 -10.36 18.35 28.30
N GLN A 589 -9.96 17.21 28.87
CA GLN A 589 -9.30 16.14 28.13
C GLN A 589 -10.22 15.58 27.04
N ALA A 590 -11.48 15.29 27.38
CA ALA A 590 -12.49 14.82 26.44
C ALA A 590 -12.70 15.81 25.27
N LEU A 591 -12.74 17.12 25.54
CA LEU A 591 -12.83 18.15 24.49
C LEU A 591 -11.58 18.16 23.60
N SER A 592 -10.40 17.99 24.17
CA SER A 592 -9.13 17.88 23.43
C SER A 592 -9.15 16.67 22.50
N TRP A 593 -9.55 15.50 23.01
CA TRP A 593 -9.63 14.26 22.23
C TRP A 593 -10.62 14.36 21.06
N LEU A 594 -11.71 15.11 21.22
CA LEU A 594 -12.70 15.37 20.17
C LEU A 594 -12.27 16.43 19.14
N SER A 595 -11.09 17.04 19.27
CA SER A 595 -10.66 18.16 18.41
C SER A 595 -9.74 17.75 17.26
N SER A 596 -10.00 16.60 16.63
CA SER A 596 -9.29 16.21 15.40
C SER A 596 -9.56 17.21 14.25
N PRO A 597 -8.65 17.37 13.27
CA PRO A 597 -8.85 18.28 12.15
C PRO A 597 -10.20 18.10 11.44
N SER A 598 -10.57 16.85 11.15
CA SER A 598 -11.85 16.51 10.50
C SER A 598 -13.09 16.93 11.31
N VAL A 599 -13.03 16.92 12.64
CA VAL A 599 -14.13 17.37 13.49
C VAL A 599 -14.18 18.90 13.54
N LEU A 600 -13.01 19.55 13.60
CA LEU A 600 -12.91 21.01 13.70
C LEU A 600 -13.37 21.73 12.43
N GLU A 601 -13.12 21.14 11.27
CA GLU A 601 -13.57 21.65 9.96
C GLU A 601 -15.10 21.71 9.87
N ARG A 602 -15.79 20.74 10.49
CA ARG A 602 -17.25 20.58 10.41
C ARG A 602 -18.03 21.20 11.58
N ARG A 603 -17.36 21.89 12.50
CA ARG A 603 -18.00 22.47 13.71
C ARG A 603 -19.20 23.39 13.42
N GLY A 604 -19.20 24.04 12.25
CA GLY A 604 -20.26 24.95 11.80
C GLY A 604 -21.54 24.24 11.38
N GLU A 605 -21.51 22.93 11.16
CA GLU A 605 -22.64 22.16 10.64
C GLU A 605 -23.67 21.81 11.72
N VAL A 606 -23.31 21.84 13.00
CA VAL A 606 -24.20 21.45 14.10
C VAL A 606 -25.12 22.63 14.46
N PRO A 607 -26.45 22.50 14.31
CA PRO A 607 -27.38 23.56 14.66
C PRO A 607 -27.30 23.94 16.14
N ARG A 608 -27.49 25.24 16.44
CA ARG A 608 -27.44 25.75 17.82
C ARG A 608 -28.39 25.02 18.76
N ALA A 609 -29.61 24.72 18.30
CA ALA A 609 -30.61 23.99 19.08
C ALA A 609 -30.11 22.60 19.49
N ARG A 610 -29.48 21.86 18.58
CA ARG A 610 -28.96 20.50 18.84
C ARG A 610 -27.86 20.51 19.90
N LYS A 611 -26.88 21.42 19.81
CA LYS A 611 -25.84 21.50 20.85
C LYS A 611 -26.37 22.00 22.20
N GLN A 612 -27.41 22.83 22.22
CA GLN A 612 -28.08 23.24 23.46
C GLN A 612 -28.85 22.09 24.12
N GLU A 613 -29.55 21.28 23.32
CA GLU A 613 -30.26 20.07 23.74
C GLU A 613 -29.29 19.09 24.41
N VAL A 614 -28.21 18.69 23.73
CA VAL A 614 -27.21 17.76 24.30
C VAL A 614 -26.57 18.34 25.56
N ALA A 615 -26.18 19.62 25.54
CA ALA A 615 -25.53 20.26 26.69
C ALA A 615 -26.45 20.37 27.92
N ALA A 616 -27.77 20.42 27.73
CA ALA A 616 -28.74 20.45 28.82
C ALA A 616 -28.87 19.09 29.53
N LEU A 617 -28.46 18.00 28.89
CA LEU A 617 -28.49 16.65 29.44
C LEU A 617 -27.23 16.31 30.24
N LEU A 618 -26.25 17.20 30.33
CA LEU A 618 -24.98 16.94 31.00
C LEU A 618 -25.02 17.37 32.47
N ASP A 619 -24.58 16.49 33.36
CA ASP A 619 -24.46 16.74 34.80
C ASP A 619 -23.26 17.67 35.15
N ALA A 620 -22.98 17.86 36.44
CA ALA A 620 -21.88 18.69 36.94
C ALA A 620 -20.46 18.21 36.54
N HIS A 621 -20.35 16.96 36.10
CA HIS A 621 -19.14 16.30 35.62
C HIS A 621 -19.13 16.11 34.10
N ALA A 622 -20.04 16.78 33.37
CA ALA A 622 -20.26 16.64 31.94
C ALA A 622 -20.71 15.23 31.50
N ARG A 623 -21.20 14.40 32.42
CA ARG A 623 -21.71 13.07 32.11
C ARG A 623 -23.17 13.20 31.68
N PRO A 624 -23.56 12.58 30.56
CA PRO A 624 -24.93 12.68 30.11
C PRO A 624 -25.88 11.90 31.01
N GLY A 625 -27.06 12.46 31.22
CA GLY A 625 -28.26 11.78 31.70
C GLY A 625 -29.23 11.48 30.55
N PRO A 626 -30.26 10.66 30.80
CA PRO A 626 -31.30 10.44 29.80
C PRO A 626 -32.13 11.73 29.59
N PRO A 627 -32.68 11.96 28.37
CA PRO A 627 -33.64 13.03 28.13
C PRO A 627 -34.85 12.96 29.07
N ALA A 628 -35.21 14.10 29.68
CA ALA A 628 -36.35 14.19 30.59
C ALA A 628 -37.67 14.37 29.81
N ALA A 629 -38.30 13.27 29.37
CA ALA A 629 -39.75 13.07 29.23
C ALA A 629 -40.05 11.78 28.41
N ALA A 630 -41.06 11.02 28.87
CA ALA A 630 -41.69 9.83 28.28
C ALA A 630 -40.92 8.50 28.41
N ASP A 631 -41.08 7.81 29.55
CA ASP A 631 -41.22 6.35 29.81
C ASP A 631 -40.36 5.30 29.06
N GLY A 632 -39.42 5.67 28.20
CA GLY A 632 -38.64 4.74 27.35
C GLY A 632 -37.13 4.77 27.56
N TRP A 633 -36.57 5.90 28.00
CA TRP A 633 -35.13 6.02 28.36
C TRP A 633 -34.84 5.59 29.82
N GLY A 634 -35.89 5.24 30.57
CA GLY A 634 -35.90 5.23 32.04
C GLY A 634 -35.10 4.13 32.75
N VAL A 635 -34.69 3.06 32.07
CA VAL A 635 -33.78 2.04 32.63
C VAL A 635 -32.92 1.47 31.51
N GLY A 636 -31.59 1.44 31.68
CA GLY A 636 -30.69 0.71 30.78
C GLY A 636 -30.12 1.48 29.57
N TRP A 637 -30.38 2.79 29.41
CA TRP A 637 -29.79 3.59 28.32
C TRP A 637 -28.24 3.65 28.39
N SER A 638 -27.68 3.51 29.60
CA SER A 638 -26.25 3.36 29.84
C SER A 638 -25.97 2.46 31.06
N THR A 639 -25.34 1.31 30.84
CA THR A 639 -24.81 0.42 31.89
C THR A 639 -23.28 0.47 32.00
N ARG A 640 -22.63 1.34 31.21
CA ARG A 640 -21.15 1.36 31.03
C ARG A 640 -20.37 1.89 32.23
N GLY A 641 -21.02 2.58 33.17
CA GLY A 641 -20.37 3.32 34.27
C GLY A 641 -19.34 2.52 35.07
N PRO A 642 -19.70 1.37 35.68
CA PRO A 642 -18.77 0.55 36.45
C PRO A 642 -17.60 -0.01 35.62
N ALA A 643 -17.87 -0.47 34.39
CA ALA A 643 -16.84 -1.00 33.50
C ALA A 643 -15.81 0.08 33.09
N LEU A 644 -16.28 1.29 32.78
CA LEU A 644 -15.43 2.43 32.43
C LEU A 644 -14.59 2.91 33.64
N ALA A 645 -15.13 2.84 34.86
CA ALA A 645 -14.39 3.17 36.07
C ALA A 645 -13.19 2.21 36.27
N GLY A 646 -13.43 0.89 36.21
CA GLY A 646 -12.36 -0.09 36.31
C GLY A 646 -11.33 0.03 35.18
N LEU A 647 -11.76 0.33 33.94
CA LEU A 647 -10.84 0.58 32.84
C LEU A 647 -9.98 1.82 33.09
N ARG A 648 -10.56 2.92 33.58
CA ARG A 648 -9.83 4.13 33.91
C ARG A 648 -8.76 3.90 34.97
N GLU A 649 -9.05 3.11 36.00
CA GLU A 649 -8.08 2.77 37.05
C GLU A 649 -6.84 2.09 36.45
N VAL A 650 -7.03 1.07 35.60
CA VAL A 650 -5.93 0.35 34.95
C VAL A 650 -5.17 1.21 33.93
N LEU A 651 -5.86 2.08 33.21
CA LEU A 651 -5.20 3.00 32.27
C LEU A 651 -4.37 4.07 32.99
N SER A 652 -4.82 4.47 34.19
CA SER A 652 -4.12 5.45 35.03
C SER A 652 -2.94 4.84 35.80
N ALA A 653 -3.02 3.54 36.13
CA ALA A 653 -1.94 2.80 36.77
C ALA A 653 -0.79 2.52 35.78
N GLY A 654 0.39 3.10 36.05
CA GLY A 654 1.61 2.83 35.28
C GLY A 654 1.72 3.57 33.94
N ALA A 655 1.09 4.74 33.79
CA ALA A 655 1.13 5.51 32.55
C ALA A 655 2.52 6.12 32.27
N THR A 656 3.30 5.48 31.41
CA THR A 656 4.48 6.05 30.75
C THR A 656 4.14 6.73 29.41
N ASP A 657 2.98 6.40 28.84
CA ASP A 657 2.45 6.97 27.58
C ASP A 657 1.24 7.88 27.87
N PRO A 658 1.36 9.21 27.66
CA PRO A 658 0.31 10.17 27.95
C PRO A 658 -0.93 10.02 27.05
N ASP A 659 -0.79 9.42 25.87
CA ASP A 659 -1.85 9.32 24.86
C ASP A 659 -2.59 7.96 24.90
N ARG A 660 -2.13 7.01 25.71
CA ARG A 660 -2.73 5.66 25.84
C ARG A 660 -4.23 5.73 26.14
N THR A 661 -4.61 6.57 27.10
CA THR A 661 -6.02 6.76 27.48
C THR A 661 -6.81 7.40 26.34
N ALA A 662 -6.27 8.40 25.67
CA ALA A 662 -6.92 9.08 24.55
C ALA A 662 -7.23 8.11 23.39
N ARG A 663 -6.23 7.31 22.96
CA ARG A 663 -6.39 6.32 21.88
C ARG A 663 -7.39 5.23 22.23
N THR A 664 -7.37 4.76 23.47
CA THR A 664 -8.34 3.76 23.97
C THR A 664 -9.74 4.34 23.99
N ALA A 665 -9.91 5.56 24.51
CA ALA A 665 -11.19 6.25 24.60
C ALA A 665 -11.80 6.48 23.21
N LEU A 666 -11.03 6.98 22.25
CA LEU A 666 -11.46 7.17 20.86
C LEU A 666 -11.79 5.84 20.15
N SER A 667 -11.07 4.76 20.48
CA SER A 667 -11.42 3.43 19.96
C SER A 667 -12.75 2.92 20.53
N LEU A 668 -13.06 3.22 21.79
CA LEU A 668 -14.34 2.88 22.41
C LEU A 668 -15.49 3.70 21.84
N THR A 669 -15.31 5.00 21.61
CA THR A 669 -16.34 5.84 20.98
C THR A 669 -16.63 5.39 19.54
N HIS A 670 -15.58 5.04 18.79
CA HIS A 670 -15.74 4.43 17.47
C HIS A 670 -16.58 3.14 17.54
N MET A 671 -16.27 2.25 18.50
CA MET A 671 -17.01 1.01 18.65
C MET A 671 -18.47 1.21 19.11
N HIS A 672 -18.74 2.21 19.94
CA HIS A 672 -20.10 2.61 20.28
C HIS A 672 -20.89 3.04 19.04
N CYS A 673 -20.31 3.94 18.24
CA CYS A 673 -20.90 4.38 16.96
C CYS A 673 -21.10 3.20 16.00
N ASN A 674 -20.14 2.26 15.93
CA ASN A 674 -20.27 1.05 15.13
C ASN A 674 -21.49 0.22 15.54
N ARG A 675 -21.70 -0.02 16.85
CA ARG A 675 -22.83 -0.82 17.34
C ARG A 675 -24.18 -0.15 17.06
N LEU A 676 -24.27 1.16 17.32
CA LEU A 676 -25.50 1.92 17.21
C LEU A 676 -25.86 2.28 15.75
N LEU A 677 -24.93 2.89 15.02
CA LEU A 677 -25.15 3.47 13.69
C LEU A 677 -24.73 2.54 12.54
N GLY A 678 -23.90 1.53 12.84
CA GLY A 678 -23.18 0.75 11.83
C GLY A 678 -21.93 1.47 11.30
N PRO A 679 -21.18 0.82 10.40
CA PRO A 679 -19.99 1.43 9.79
C PRO A 679 -20.45 2.47 8.75
N ARG A 680 -20.79 3.67 9.24
CA ARG A 680 -21.24 4.84 8.47
C ARG A 680 -20.43 6.06 8.91
N ARG A 681 -19.28 6.27 8.26
CA ARG A 681 -18.29 7.29 8.62
C ARG A 681 -18.87 8.70 8.76
N GLU A 682 -19.77 9.09 7.85
CA GLU A 682 -20.42 10.41 7.92
C GLU A 682 -21.26 10.61 9.18
N GLN A 683 -22.08 9.62 9.54
CA GLN A 683 -22.95 9.70 10.74
C GLN A 683 -22.11 9.67 12.02
N GLU A 684 -21.06 8.86 12.05
CA GLU A 684 -20.09 8.84 13.13
C GLU A 684 -19.41 10.21 13.30
N LEU A 685 -18.99 10.84 12.21
CA LEU A 685 -18.36 12.16 12.25
C LEU A 685 -19.36 13.22 12.75
N THR A 686 -20.60 13.21 12.28
CA THR A 686 -21.65 14.11 12.79
C THR A 686 -21.90 13.94 14.30
N ALA A 687 -21.89 12.69 14.81
CA ALA A 687 -22.03 12.43 16.25
C ALA A 687 -20.84 12.97 17.05
N HIS A 688 -19.60 12.82 16.56
CA HIS A 688 -18.40 13.37 17.18
C HIS A 688 -18.40 14.90 17.21
N VAL A 689 -18.78 15.56 16.10
CA VAL A 689 -18.91 17.02 16.04
C VAL A 689 -19.98 17.51 17.01
N THR A 690 -21.13 16.82 17.07
CA THR A 690 -22.22 17.17 17.99
C THR A 690 -21.80 17.04 19.45
N ALA A 691 -21.14 15.93 19.82
CA ALA A 691 -20.60 15.71 21.16
C ALA A 691 -19.60 16.81 21.54
N ARG A 692 -18.67 17.15 20.63
CA ARG A 692 -17.68 18.20 20.85
C ARG A 692 -18.33 19.55 21.11
N GLU A 693 -19.24 19.98 20.24
CA GLU A 693 -19.87 21.30 20.33
C GLU A 693 -20.75 21.44 21.57
N ALA A 694 -21.42 20.36 21.99
CA ALA A 694 -22.19 20.33 23.23
C ALA A 694 -21.28 20.44 24.47
N LEU A 695 -20.17 19.69 24.50
CA LEU A 695 -19.20 19.74 25.59
C LEU A 695 -18.50 21.10 25.68
N ALA A 696 -18.14 21.69 24.54
CA ALA A 696 -17.58 23.03 24.46
C ALA A 696 -18.55 24.10 25.00
N LEU A 697 -19.83 23.99 24.64
CA LEU A 697 -20.89 24.87 25.16
C LEU A 697 -21.06 24.72 26.67
N TRP A 698 -21.09 23.49 27.19
CA TRP A 698 -21.20 23.21 28.61
C TRP A 698 -20.01 23.76 29.41
N LEU A 699 -18.78 23.54 28.94
CA LEU A 699 -17.56 24.11 29.53
C LEU A 699 -17.60 25.65 29.53
N GLY A 700 -18.08 26.25 28.44
CA GLY A 700 -18.27 27.70 28.33
C GLY A 700 -19.27 28.26 29.34
N ARG A 701 -20.37 27.55 29.63
CA ARG A 701 -21.36 27.94 30.64
C ARG A 701 -20.77 27.88 32.06
N LYS A 702 -20.10 26.77 32.40
CA LYS A 702 -19.45 26.56 33.69
C LYS A 702 -18.37 27.61 34.00
N ARG A 703 -17.57 28.01 33.01
CA ARG A 703 -16.56 29.07 33.16
C ARG A 703 -17.17 30.46 33.40
N ASN A 704 -18.39 30.70 32.92
CA ASN A 704 -19.06 32.00 32.98
C ASN A 704 -20.10 32.10 34.12
N ASN A 705 -20.09 31.18 35.09
CA ASN A 705 -21.05 31.11 36.22
C ASN A 705 -22.52 31.24 35.77
N ARG A 706 -22.88 30.59 34.66
CA ARG A 706 -24.25 30.50 34.16
C ARG A 706 -24.76 29.07 34.12
#